data_AF-A0AAU9WQZ5-F1
#
_entry.id   AF-A0AAU9WQZ5-F1
#
_cell.length_a   1.000
_cell.length_b   1.000
_cell.length_c   1.000
_cell.angle_alpha   90.00
_cell.angle_beta   90.00
_cell.angle_gamma   90.00
#
_symmetry.space_group_name_H-M   'P 1'
#
loop_
_entity.id
_entity.type
_entity.pdbx_description
1 polymer ?
#
loop_
_entity_poly.entity_id
_entity_poly.type
_entity_poly.pdbx_seq_one_letter_code
_entity_poly.pdbx_strand_id
1 'polypeptide(L)'
;MSSKPYRVAQWTPSDYKFLDKWLANLIIEVQIKYKDKLALLMALHPPAEDEETANGETPLIVAHGTEDLGLHPPVQELLKAIISDPKINMFFHQMFWQQYKNPDSSKRTRIPCWQLMIILIDYIMTRAPEYNKTSLVGLPINVILNWPMATTAGFSAFLNDKVNRLFKSILNYWGKFLSSSASCHVLTDDPRHGWFGEDAMQAMPNFDLEFKCKPREKHYGFTSWDDFFTREFRDSIRPVASPDDDSIVANACESAPYQISTAVKKRDFFWAKHQRYSLDFILNMSDLAKQFHGGTVYQAYLSATSYHRWHSPVSGTIYKTELVDGSYYSATHDIQDSPASPNICMSQGYLAQVAARGIIYIQADNPHIGLMCFVSLGMSEVSSNEITIKEKDKVKKGDQLGMFHYGGSTHLLIFRPGVKIEFDTRGQTPGLHTENIPVKSKIATPRTTCNIIMSSKPCCVAQWTPSDYKFLDKWLANLIIEVQIKYKDKLALLMALHPPAEDEETASGETPPVVAHSTMEDLGLHPPLQELLKAIISNPEINMFFHQMFSQQFKNPDSSKGTRIPCWQVMIVLIDHIMTTAPEYNKTSLVSFPIYAILNWPMATTAGFAAFLNDKINRLFKSILNNWGKFLSSSASCYVLNDDPRHGWFGEDAMQAMPNFDLEFKCKPREKHHGFTSWDDFFTREFRNGIHPVESPGDDSVVANACESVPYQISTAVKNRDFFWIKHQRYSLDFILNMSDLAKQFYGGTVYQGYLSATSYHRWHSPVSGTIYKTELVDGCYFSATQDIQDNPAPPNI
;
A
#
# COMPACT_ATOMS: atom_id res chain seq x y z
N MET A 1 -48.04 8.24 3.32
CA MET A 1 -47.33 9.04 4.34
C MET A 1 -45.86 9.07 3.94
N SER A 2 -45.11 10.14 4.23
CA SER A 2 -43.71 10.23 3.80
C SER A 2 -42.81 9.38 4.69
N SER A 3 -42.34 8.24 4.16
CA SER A 3 -41.17 7.55 4.70
C SER A 3 -39.94 8.42 4.49
N LYS A 4 -39.25 8.81 5.57
CA LYS A 4 -37.93 9.44 5.43
C LYS A 4 -37.02 8.49 4.64
N PRO A 5 -36.37 8.96 3.56
CA PRO A 5 -35.54 8.08 2.76
C PRO A 5 -34.27 7.65 3.49
N TYR A 6 -33.76 6.48 3.12
CA TYR A 6 -32.54 5.91 3.66
C TYR A 6 -31.31 6.57 3.03
N ARG A 7 -30.68 7.51 3.76
CA ARG A 7 -29.33 7.96 3.44
C ARG A 7 -28.36 6.80 3.65
N VAL A 8 -27.59 6.43 2.63
CA VAL A 8 -26.62 5.34 2.73
C VAL A 8 -25.18 5.89 2.85
N ALA A 9 -24.31 5.21 3.59
CA ALA A 9 -22.87 5.49 3.83
C ALA A 9 -22.46 6.74 4.65
N GLN A 10 -23.33 7.71 4.95
CA GLN A 10 -22.96 8.77 5.91
C GLN A 10 -23.04 8.26 7.36
N TRP A 11 -21.90 8.14 8.05
CA TRP A 11 -21.88 7.88 9.50
C TRP A 11 -22.32 9.13 10.27
N THR A 12 -23.34 9.01 11.11
CA THR A 12 -23.83 10.08 11.99
C THR A 12 -23.10 10.08 13.34
N PRO A 13 -23.08 11.20 14.09
CA PRO A 13 -22.56 11.22 15.46
C PRO A 13 -23.25 10.23 16.42
N SER A 14 -24.45 9.76 16.08
CA SER A 14 -25.19 8.68 16.75
C SER A 14 -24.59 7.30 16.47
N ASP A 15 -24.22 7.01 15.22
CA ASP A 15 -23.64 5.73 14.81
C ASP A 15 -22.32 5.47 15.54
N TYR A 16 -21.42 6.47 15.57
CA TYR A 16 -20.17 6.38 16.32
C TYR A 16 -20.42 6.03 17.79
N LYS A 17 -21.38 6.68 18.47
CA LYS A 17 -21.68 6.39 19.88
C LYS A 17 -22.23 4.98 20.10
N PHE A 18 -22.94 4.42 19.12
CA PHE A 18 -23.38 3.03 19.17
C PHE A 18 -22.18 2.08 19.00
N LEU A 19 -21.33 2.31 17.98
CA LEU A 19 -20.15 1.50 17.69
C LEU A 19 -19.12 1.55 18.83
N ASP A 20 -18.86 2.74 19.39
CA ASP A 20 -18.03 2.96 20.58
C ASP A 20 -18.50 2.10 21.76
N LYS A 21 -19.82 2.05 22.01
CA LYS A 21 -20.42 1.25 23.08
C LYS A 21 -20.43 -0.25 22.77
N TRP A 22 -20.73 -0.64 21.54
CA TRP A 22 -20.73 -2.04 21.11
C TRP A 22 -19.33 -2.65 21.21
N LEU A 23 -18.30 -1.94 20.74
CA LEU A 23 -16.91 -2.37 20.85
C LEU A 23 -16.46 -2.45 22.32
N ALA A 24 -16.85 -1.50 23.17
CA ALA A 24 -16.54 -1.53 24.60
C ALA A 24 -17.18 -2.76 25.29
N ASN A 25 -18.44 -3.04 24.99
CA ASN A 25 -19.13 -4.24 25.48
C ASN A 25 -18.44 -5.53 25.01
N LEU A 26 -18.07 -5.62 23.73
CA LEU A 26 -17.39 -6.79 23.15
C LEU A 26 -16.01 -7.02 23.79
N ILE A 27 -15.25 -5.95 24.04
CA ILE A 27 -13.97 -6.00 24.75
C ILE A 27 -14.16 -6.58 26.16
N ILE A 28 -15.16 -6.09 26.92
CA ILE A 28 -15.47 -6.59 28.27
C ILE A 28 -15.90 -8.07 28.23
N GLU A 29 -16.78 -8.45 27.29
CA GLU A 29 -17.25 -9.82 27.14
C GLU A 29 -16.08 -10.79 26.85
N VAL A 30 -15.18 -10.42 25.95
CA VAL A 30 -13.99 -11.22 25.60
C VAL A 30 -12.96 -11.25 26.72
N GLN A 31 -12.70 -10.12 27.39
CA GLN A 31 -11.79 -10.06 28.56
C GLN A 31 -12.29 -10.92 29.73
N ILE A 32 -13.60 -11.09 29.91
CA ILE A 32 -14.17 -12.00 30.91
C ILE A 32 -14.09 -13.46 30.42
N LYS A 33 -14.57 -13.74 29.21
CA LYS A 33 -14.74 -15.11 28.69
C LYS A 33 -13.44 -15.81 28.32
N TYR A 34 -12.45 -15.05 27.86
CA TYR A 34 -11.14 -15.55 27.45
C TYR A 34 -10.01 -15.00 28.31
N LYS A 35 -10.32 -14.61 29.56
CA LYS A 35 -9.38 -13.99 30.51
C LYS A 35 -8.03 -14.70 30.53
N ASP A 36 -8.03 -16.02 30.69
CA ASP A 36 -6.81 -16.80 30.86
C ASP A 36 -6.05 -17.00 29.53
N LYS A 37 -6.79 -17.18 28.41
CA LYS A 37 -6.21 -17.23 27.04
C LYS A 37 -5.53 -15.90 26.68
N LEU A 38 -6.16 -14.77 27.02
CA LEU A 38 -5.64 -13.42 26.80
C LEU A 38 -4.47 -13.10 27.74
N ALA A 39 -4.56 -13.47 29.03
CA ALA A 39 -3.47 -13.29 29.99
C ALA A 39 -2.23 -14.10 29.62
N LEU A 40 -2.39 -15.35 29.14
CA LEU A 40 -1.31 -16.16 28.61
C LEU A 40 -0.68 -15.52 27.35
N LEU A 41 -1.50 -15.10 26.39
CA LEU A 41 -1.02 -14.41 25.18
C LEU A 41 -0.26 -13.11 25.52
N MET A 42 -0.74 -12.34 26.50
CA MET A 42 -0.07 -11.12 26.99
C MET A 42 1.15 -11.41 27.88
N ALA A 43 1.28 -12.58 28.49
CA ALA A 43 2.48 -12.98 29.22
C ALA A 43 3.60 -13.44 28.28
N LEU A 44 3.25 -14.19 27.23
CA LEU A 44 4.18 -14.63 26.18
C LEU A 44 4.62 -13.46 25.29
N HIS A 45 3.65 -12.60 24.93
CA HIS A 45 3.83 -11.45 24.05
C HIS A 45 3.12 -10.23 24.67
N PRO A 46 3.74 -9.52 25.65
CA PRO A 46 3.11 -8.33 26.21
C PRO A 46 2.97 -7.23 25.15
N PRO A 47 1.89 -6.43 25.21
CA PRO A 47 1.80 -5.23 24.40
C PRO A 47 2.80 -4.18 24.90
N ALA A 48 3.30 -3.35 23.99
CA ALA A 48 3.83 -2.05 24.36
C ALA A 48 2.72 -1.01 24.21
N GLU A 49 2.70 0.00 25.08
CA GLU A 49 1.69 1.06 25.07
C GLU A 49 2.06 2.16 24.06
N ASP A 50 3.37 2.36 23.86
CA ASP A 50 4.00 3.33 22.96
C ASP A 50 5.42 2.86 22.56
N GLU A 51 6.19 3.74 21.91
CA GLU A 51 7.55 3.45 21.44
C GLU A 51 8.62 3.44 22.56
N GLU A 52 8.30 3.95 23.76
CA GLU A 52 9.22 4.05 24.90
C GLU A 52 9.08 2.83 25.82
N THR A 53 7.83 2.47 26.16
CA THR A 53 7.46 1.23 26.86
C THR A 53 7.80 -0.04 26.07
N ALA A 54 7.90 0.03 24.74
CA ALA A 54 8.40 -1.06 23.89
C ALA A 54 9.84 -1.49 24.22
N ASN A 55 10.59 -0.64 24.91
CA ASN A 55 11.97 -0.87 25.34
C ASN A 55 12.07 -1.35 26.79
N GLY A 56 10.93 -1.47 27.50
CA GLY A 56 10.86 -1.93 28.88
C GLY A 56 11.22 -3.41 29.03
N GLU A 57 11.85 -3.77 30.15
CA GLU A 57 12.23 -5.16 30.43
C GLU A 57 11.00 -6.07 30.52
N THR A 58 10.87 -6.98 29.55
CA THR A 58 9.98 -8.15 29.67
C THR A 58 10.78 -9.30 30.29
N PRO A 59 10.33 -9.93 31.39
CA PRO A 59 11.02 -11.08 31.97
C PRO A 59 11.01 -12.27 31.00
N LEU A 60 12.14 -12.99 30.93
CA LEU A 60 12.33 -14.14 30.04
C LEU A 60 11.52 -15.36 30.50
N ILE A 61 10.26 -15.45 30.07
CA ILE A 61 9.51 -16.71 30.10
C ILE A 61 10.00 -17.59 28.94
N VAL A 62 10.76 -18.65 29.27
CA VAL A 62 11.24 -19.64 28.28
C VAL A 62 10.10 -20.57 27.88
N ALA A 63 9.27 -20.11 26.93
CA ALA A 63 8.22 -20.92 26.31
C ALA A 63 8.74 -21.64 25.05
N HIS A 64 9.20 -22.88 25.21
CA HIS A 64 9.49 -23.77 24.08
C HIS A 64 8.18 -24.29 23.46
N GLY A 65 7.46 -23.41 22.77
CA GLY A 65 6.24 -23.74 22.05
C GLY A 65 5.31 -22.54 21.91
N THR A 66 4.59 -22.50 20.79
CA THR A 66 3.23 -21.97 20.84
C THR A 66 2.42 -23.03 21.56
N GLU A 67 2.12 -22.83 22.84
CA GLU A 67 1.06 -23.61 23.49
C GLU A 67 -0.22 -23.43 22.65
N ASP A 68 -0.97 -24.51 22.46
CA ASP A 68 -2.18 -24.44 21.65
C ASP A 68 -3.24 -23.64 22.40
N LEU A 69 -3.32 -22.35 22.09
CA LEU A 69 -4.31 -21.41 22.59
C LEU A 69 -5.75 -21.77 22.17
N GLY A 70 -5.97 -22.87 21.44
CA GLY A 70 -7.29 -23.29 20.95
C GLY A 70 -7.92 -22.19 20.10
N LEU A 71 -7.11 -21.56 19.25
CA LEU A 71 -7.55 -20.56 18.26
C LEU A 71 -7.98 -21.28 16.99
N HIS A 72 -8.96 -20.74 16.27
CA HIS A 72 -9.35 -21.29 14.97
C HIS A 72 -8.15 -21.26 14.00
N PRO A 73 -7.92 -22.28 13.15
CA PRO A 73 -6.68 -22.41 12.40
C PRO A 73 -6.23 -21.16 11.60
N PRO A 74 -7.12 -20.41 10.91
CA PRO A 74 -6.74 -19.17 10.23
C PRO A 74 -6.22 -18.05 11.15
N VAL A 75 -6.68 -18.00 12.41
CA VAL A 75 -6.20 -17.04 13.41
C VAL A 75 -4.91 -17.54 14.05
N GLN A 76 -4.72 -18.85 14.21
CA GLN A 76 -3.41 -19.43 14.56
C GLN A 76 -2.35 -19.15 13.47
N GLU A 77 -2.73 -19.19 12.20
CA GLU A 77 -1.87 -18.78 11.07
C GLU A 77 -1.52 -17.28 11.14
N LEU A 78 -2.50 -16.40 11.41
CA LEU A 78 -2.26 -14.96 11.57
C LEU A 78 -1.38 -14.65 12.79
N LEU A 79 -1.65 -15.26 13.93
CA LEU A 79 -0.83 -15.16 15.15
C LEU A 79 0.62 -15.56 14.87
N LYS A 80 0.82 -16.73 14.24
CA LYS A 80 2.14 -17.20 13.83
C LYS A 80 2.83 -16.21 12.88
N ALA A 81 2.10 -15.61 11.94
CA ALA A 81 2.65 -14.61 11.04
C ALA A 81 3.07 -13.32 11.76
N ILE A 82 2.29 -12.83 12.72
CA ILE A 82 2.64 -11.66 13.55
C ILE A 82 3.89 -11.92 14.41
N ILE A 83 4.09 -13.16 14.88
CA ILE A 83 5.25 -13.51 15.71
C ILE A 83 6.50 -13.79 14.88
N SER A 84 6.38 -14.39 13.67
CA SER A 84 7.53 -14.94 12.92
C SER A 84 7.91 -14.24 11.62
N ASP A 85 7.15 -13.26 11.14
CA ASP A 85 7.50 -12.44 9.98
C ASP A 85 7.88 -11.02 10.42
N PRO A 86 9.10 -10.52 10.13
CA PRO A 86 9.57 -9.24 10.66
C PRO A 86 8.75 -8.05 10.16
N LYS A 87 8.22 -8.10 8.92
CA LYS A 87 7.41 -7.01 8.35
C LYS A 87 6.03 -6.99 8.97
N ILE A 88 5.39 -8.16 9.09
CA ILE A 88 4.08 -8.28 9.74
C ILE A 88 4.19 -7.93 11.22
N ASN A 89 5.21 -8.42 11.93
CA ASN A 89 5.49 -8.07 13.32
C ASN A 89 5.58 -6.54 13.51
N MET A 90 6.45 -5.87 12.73
CA MET A 90 6.62 -4.42 12.79
C MET A 90 5.30 -3.69 12.55
N PHE A 91 4.58 -4.03 11.48
CA PHE A 91 3.32 -3.35 11.16
C PHE A 91 2.24 -3.58 12.23
N PHE A 92 2.10 -4.80 12.78
CA PHE A 92 1.09 -5.13 13.79
C PHE A 92 1.40 -4.59 15.19
N HIS A 93 2.63 -4.14 15.47
CA HIS A 93 2.90 -3.31 16.64
C HIS A 93 2.66 -1.82 16.32
N GLN A 94 3.30 -1.29 15.28
CA GLN A 94 3.22 0.11 14.91
C GLN A 94 1.78 0.59 14.64
N MET A 95 0.91 -0.23 14.03
CA MET A 95 -0.47 0.19 13.73
C MET A 95 -1.32 0.43 14.99
N PHE A 96 -0.97 -0.21 16.11
CA PHE A 96 -1.67 -0.02 17.37
C PHE A 96 -1.14 1.19 18.17
N TRP A 97 0.13 1.57 18.00
CA TRP A 97 0.68 2.82 18.57
C TRP A 97 0.28 4.05 17.74
N GLN A 98 0.41 3.97 16.42
CA GLN A 98 0.12 5.08 15.49
C GLN A 98 -1.35 5.54 15.57
N GLN A 99 -2.29 4.68 15.98
CA GLN A 99 -3.68 5.07 16.18
C GLN A 99 -3.87 6.15 17.26
N TYR A 100 -2.91 6.29 18.19
CA TYR A 100 -2.94 7.30 19.25
C TYR A 100 -2.39 8.67 18.79
N LYS A 101 -1.51 8.71 17.76
CA LYS A 101 -1.06 9.97 17.14
C LYS A 101 -2.18 10.69 16.34
N ASN A 102 -3.31 10.02 16.05
CA ASN A 102 -4.44 10.60 15.29
C ASN A 102 -5.35 11.47 16.19
N PRO A 103 -5.58 12.77 15.88
CA PRO A 103 -6.38 13.68 16.72
C PRO A 103 -7.82 13.22 17.02
N ASP A 104 -8.52 12.68 16.01
CA ASP A 104 -9.93 12.26 16.11
C ASP A 104 -10.12 11.01 17.00
N SER A 105 -9.05 10.25 17.20
CA SER A 105 -9.06 9.03 18.02
C SER A 105 -9.32 9.32 19.51
N SER A 106 -8.94 10.51 19.98
CA SER A 106 -8.76 10.89 21.40
C SER A 106 -9.98 10.68 22.30
N LYS A 107 -11.19 10.55 21.74
CA LYS A 107 -12.47 10.45 22.47
C LYS A 107 -13.29 9.21 22.07
N ARG A 108 -12.64 8.17 21.52
CA ARG A 108 -13.27 6.99 20.90
C ARG A 108 -12.78 5.68 21.49
N THR A 109 -13.67 4.68 21.53
CA THR A 109 -13.33 3.31 21.94
C THR A 109 -12.40 2.70 20.89
N ARG A 110 -11.31 2.08 21.37
CA ARG A 110 -10.22 1.52 20.56
C ARG A 110 -9.75 0.21 21.16
N ILE A 111 -9.10 -0.60 20.33
CA ILE A 111 -8.38 -1.79 20.76
C ILE A 111 -6.93 -1.36 21.00
N PRO A 112 -6.35 -1.56 22.19
CA PRO A 112 -5.02 -1.06 22.51
C PRO A 112 -3.90 -1.86 21.85
N CYS A 113 -4.12 -3.14 21.52
CA CYS A 113 -3.05 -4.03 21.06
C CYS A 113 -3.54 -5.17 20.16
N TRP A 114 -2.63 -5.73 19.35
CA TRP A 114 -2.92 -6.82 18.43
C TRP A 114 -3.28 -8.14 19.14
N GLN A 115 -2.81 -8.35 20.37
CA GLN A 115 -3.11 -9.51 21.20
C GLN A 115 -4.62 -9.60 21.45
N LEU A 116 -5.24 -8.48 21.87
CA LEU A 116 -6.69 -8.43 22.07
C LEU A 116 -7.44 -8.53 20.73
N MET A 117 -6.94 -7.92 19.66
CA MET A 117 -7.48 -8.08 18.30
C MET A 117 -7.52 -9.55 17.86
N ILE A 118 -6.48 -10.35 18.12
CA ILE A 118 -6.44 -11.79 17.79
C ILE A 118 -7.57 -12.56 18.51
N ILE A 119 -7.77 -12.34 19.82
CA ILE A 119 -8.83 -13.01 20.57
C ILE A 119 -10.23 -12.51 20.15
N LEU A 120 -10.38 -11.22 19.83
CA LEU A 120 -11.65 -10.65 19.33
C LEU A 120 -12.04 -11.22 17.97
N ILE A 121 -11.07 -11.41 17.05
CA ILE A 121 -11.32 -12.05 15.75
C ILE A 121 -11.64 -13.55 15.93
N ASP A 122 -10.89 -14.28 16.76
CA ASP A 122 -11.18 -15.67 17.13
C ASP A 122 -12.60 -15.84 17.66
N TYR A 123 -13.09 -14.85 18.42
CA TYR A 123 -14.44 -14.88 18.97
C TYR A 123 -15.55 -14.66 17.94
N ILE A 124 -15.32 -13.79 16.95
CA ILE A 124 -16.31 -13.49 15.90
C ILE A 124 -16.52 -14.67 14.96
N MET A 125 -15.49 -15.50 14.73
CA MET A 125 -15.53 -16.62 13.77
C MET A 125 -16.62 -17.67 14.04
N THR A 126 -17.26 -17.64 15.21
CA THR A 126 -18.40 -18.51 15.59
C THR A 126 -19.67 -17.74 16.02
N ARG A 127 -19.78 -16.45 15.66
CA ARG A 127 -20.98 -15.63 15.87
C ARG A 127 -21.51 -15.06 14.55
N ALA A 128 -22.83 -14.93 14.46
CA ALA A 128 -23.47 -14.23 13.36
C ALA A 128 -23.70 -12.76 13.73
N PRO A 129 -23.72 -11.82 12.77
CA PRO A 129 -23.99 -10.42 13.09
C PRO A 129 -25.43 -10.20 13.57
N GLU A 130 -25.59 -9.65 14.77
CA GLU A 130 -26.88 -9.19 15.30
C GLU A 130 -27.35 -7.92 14.58
N TYR A 131 -28.66 -7.73 14.50
CA TYR A 131 -29.23 -6.49 13.95
C TYR A 131 -28.91 -5.28 14.86
N ASN A 132 -28.76 -4.11 14.26
CA ASN A 132 -28.68 -2.83 14.95
C ASN A 132 -29.08 -1.66 14.03
N LYS A 133 -29.23 -0.46 14.57
CA LYS A 133 -29.72 0.72 13.81
C LYS A 133 -28.64 1.49 13.02
N THR A 134 -27.38 1.08 13.04
CA THR A 134 -26.32 1.80 12.32
C THR A 134 -26.25 1.40 10.85
N SER A 135 -25.59 2.21 10.02
CA SER A 135 -25.33 1.87 8.62
C SER A 135 -24.32 0.72 8.40
N LEU A 136 -23.76 0.15 9.48
CA LEU A 136 -22.77 -0.94 9.46
C LEU A 136 -23.27 -2.26 10.09
N VAL A 137 -24.58 -2.52 10.04
CA VAL A 137 -25.11 -3.85 10.43
C VAL A 137 -24.40 -4.93 9.61
N GLY A 138 -23.73 -5.89 10.28
CA GLY A 138 -23.03 -6.99 9.60
C GLY A 138 -21.51 -7.05 9.73
N LEU A 139 -20.82 -6.00 10.21
CA LEU A 139 -19.35 -5.84 10.00
C LEU A 139 -18.51 -5.75 11.30
N PRO A 140 -18.52 -6.77 12.18
CA PRO A 140 -17.80 -6.75 13.45
C PRO A 140 -16.26 -6.72 13.33
N ILE A 141 -15.65 -7.35 12.31
CA ILE A 141 -14.18 -7.32 12.14
C ILE A 141 -13.73 -5.94 11.62
N ASN A 142 -14.53 -5.29 10.79
CA ASN A 142 -14.28 -3.93 10.35
C ASN A 142 -14.24 -2.94 11.53
N VAL A 143 -15.16 -3.08 12.49
CA VAL A 143 -15.20 -2.23 13.71
C VAL A 143 -13.97 -2.44 14.59
N ILE A 144 -13.48 -3.68 14.71
CA ILE A 144 -12.20 -4.01 15.36
C ILE A 144 -11.03 -3.28 14.68
N LEU A 145 -10.95 -3.37 13.35
CA LEU A 145 -9.79 -2.89 12.61
C LEU A 145 -9.82 -1.39 12.28
N ASN A 146 -10.96 -0.69 12.47
CA ASN A 146 -11.22 0.67 11.96
C ASN A 146 -10.13 1.70 12.31
N TRP A 147 -9.57 1.63 13.51
CA TRP A 147 -8.50 2.54 13.96
C TRP A 147 -7.08 2.07 13.59
N PRO A 148 -6.65 0.82 13.82
CA PRO A 148 -5.33 0.37 13.39
C PRO A 148 -5.15 0.38 11.85
N MET A 149 -6.18 0.02 11.06
CA MET A 149 -6.10 0.02 9.58
C MET A 149 -5.78 1.40 8.98
N ALA A 150 -6.12 2.47 9.72
CA ALA A 150 -6.02 3.86 9.30
C ALA A 150 -4.61 4.45 9.32
N THR A 151 -3.67 3.73 9.93
CA THR A 151 -2.32 4.20 10.21
C THR A 151 -1.39 3.89 9.04
N THR A 152 -0.21 4.52 8.98
CA THR A 152 0.81 4.22 7.97
C THR A 152 1.20 2.74 7.98
N ALA A 153 1.34 2.16 9.18
CA ALA A 153 1.59 0.73 9.37
C ALA A 153 0.37 -0.14 9.00
N GLY A 154 -0.85 0.29 9.31
CA GLY A 154 -2.09 -0.40 8.92
C GLY A 154 -2.28 -0.45 7.41
N PHE A 155 -2.15 0.68 6.73
CA PHE A 155 -2.18 0.79 5.27
C PHE A 155 -1.13 -0.13 4.62
N SER A 156 0.10 -0.14 5.16
CA SER A 156 1.18 -1.02 4.70
C SER A 156 0.89 -2.51 4.95
N ALA A 157 0.29 -2.86 6.08
CA ALA A 157 -0.12 -4.24 6.38
C ALA A 157 -1.24 -4.72 5.46
N PHE A 158 -2.29 -3.93 5.25
CA PHE A 158 -3.44 -4.33 4.43
C PHE A 158 -3.21 -4.18 2.92
N LEU A 159 -2.08 -3.62 2.49
CA LEU A 159 -1.54 -3.82 1.14
C LEU A 159 -0.72 -5.10 1.00
N ASN A 160 -0.19 -5.67 2.09
CA ASN A 160 0.71 -6.82 2.02
C ASN A 160 0.00 -8.10 1.58
N ASP A 161 0.53 -8.71 0.51
CA ASP A 161 0.02 -9.92 -0.13
C ASP A 161 -0.17 -11.11 0.83
N LYS A 162 0.74 -11.28 1.81
CA LYS A 162 0.69 -12.36 2.81
C LYS A 162 -0.38 -12.08 3.86
N VAL A 163 -0.53 -10.83 4.32
CA VAL A 163 -1.59 -10.40 5.23
C VAL A 163 -2.97 -10.58 4.58
N ASN A 164 -3.15 -10.16 3.33
CA ASN A 164 -4.42 -10.33 2.62
C ASN A 164 -4.80 -11.81 2.42
N ARG A 165 -3.84 -12.72 2.20
CA ARG A 165 -4.11 -14.17 2.16
C ARG A 165 -4.55 -14.73 3.52
N LEU A 166 -3.96 -14.24 4.62
CA LEU A 166 -4.36 -14.63 5.99
C LEU A 166 -5.78 -14.15 6.32
N PHE A 167 -6.12 -12.89 5.99
CA PHE A 167 -7.50 -12.40 6.16
C PHE A 167 -8.50 -13.10 5.22
N LYS A 168 -8.11 -13.47 3.99
CA LYS A 168 -8.93 -14.35 3.14
C LYS A 168 -9.18 -15.72 3.80
N SER A 169 -8.19 -16.30 4.47
CA SER A 169 -8.34 -17.56 5.23
C SER A 169 -9.37 -17.41 6.37
N ILE A 170 -9.28 -16.33 7.14
CA ILE A 170 -10.22 -15.99 8.23
C ILE A 170 -11.65 -15.79 7.71
N LEU A 171 -11.82 -14.97 6.66
CA LEU A 171 -13.13 -14.67 6.07
C LEU A 171 -13.78 -15.91 5.43
N ASN A 172 -13.02 -16.75 4.72
CA ASN A 172 -13.51 -18.01 4.18
C ASN A 172 -13.94 -19.01 5.28
N TYR A 173 -13.33 -18.94 6.47
CA TYR A 173 -13.73 -19.78 7.59
C TYR A 173 -15.01 -19.25 8.25
N TRP A 174 -15.09 -17.95 8.52
CA TRP A 174 -16.29 -17.32 9.07
C TRP A 174 -17.49 -17.47 8.13
N GLY A 175 -17.28 -17.33 6.82
CA GLY A 175 -18.31 -17.61 5.80
C GLY A 175 -18.89 -19.02 5.90
N LYS A 176 -18.08 -20.06 6.13
CA LYS A 176 -18.58 -21.42 6.37
C LYS A 176 -19.46 -21.52 7.62
N PHE A 177 -19.14 -20.77 8.67
CA PHE A 177 -20.00 -20.67 9.85
C PHE A 177 -21.32 -19.95 9.52
N LEU A 178 -21.27 -18.82 8.82
CA LEU A 178 -22.45 -18.03 8.42
C LEU A 178 -23.35 -18.75 7.39
N SER A 179 -22.78 -19.65 6.59
CA SER A 179 -23.49 -20.60 5.71
C SER A 179 -24.19 -21.72 6.47
N SER A 180 -23.84 -21.96 7.75
CA SER A 180 -24.37 -23.07 8.54
C SER A 180 -25.59 -22.68 9.38
N SER A 181 -26.43 -23.65 9.74
CA SER A 181 -27.60 -23.43 10.61
C SER A 181 -27.26 -22.99 12.05
N ALA A 182 -25.99 -23.04 12.45
CA ALA A 182 -25.55 -22.49 13.74
C ALA A 182 -25.61 -20.95 13.76
N SER A 183 -25.55 -20.30 12.60
CA SER A 183 -25.64 -18.84 12.45
C SER A 183 -27.07 -18.29 12.66
N CYS A 184 -28.11 -19.13 12.58
CA CYS A 184 -29.51 -18.70 12.69
C CYS A 184 -29.92 -18.13 14.07
N HIS A 185 -29.03 -18.12 15.07
CA HIS A 185 -29.35 -17.61 16.41
C HIS A 185 -29.69 -16.10 16.45
N VAL A 186 -29.29 -15.33 15.42
CA VAL A 186 -29.66 -13.91 15.24
C VAL A 186 -30.94 -13.72 14.40
N LEU A 187 -31.45 -14.78 13.77
CA LEU A 187 -32.66 -14.75 12.93
C LEU A 187 -33.91 -14.93 13.80
N THR A 188 -34.13 -13.97 14.70
CA THR A 188 -35.14 -13.97 15.74
C THR A 188 -36.01 -12.71 15.71
N ASP A 189 -37.09 -12.75 16.48
CA ASP A 189 -38.06 -11.69 16.75
C ASP A 189 -37.67 -10.77 17.92
N ASP A 190 -36.44 -10.86 18.45
CA ASP A 190 -35.96 -9.94 19.49
C ASP A 190 -36.08 -8.47 19.01
N PRO A 191 -36.81 -7.58 19.71
CA PRO A 191 -37.15 -6.26 19.20
C PRO A 191 -35.99 -5.34 18.82
N ARG A 192 -34.76 -5.60 19.30
CA ARG A 192 -33.59 -4.71 19.17
C ARG A 192 -32.44 -5.35 18.39
N HIS A 193 -32.22 -6.65 18.57
CA HIS A 193 -31.06 -7.40 18.06
C HIS A 193 -31.44 -8.49 17.03
N GLY A 194 -32.71 -8.89 16.98
CA GLY A 194 -33.21 -9.90 16.06
C GLY A 194 -33.50 -9.34 14.67
N TRP A 195 -33.10 -10.06 13.61
CA TRP A 195 -33.33 -9.64 12.22
C TRP A 195 -34.82 -9.62 11.79
N PHE A 196 -35.73 -10.15 12.61
CA PHE A 196 -37.18 -10.05 12.43
C PHE A 196 -37.87 -9.26 13.56
N GLY A 197 -37.11 -8.59 14.43
CA GLY A 197 -37.62 -7.76 15.51
C GLY A 197 -38.19 -6.42 15.05
N GLU A 198 -38.82 -5.69 15.99
CA GLU A 198 -39.39 -4.34 15.78
C GLU A 198 -38.46 -3.42 14.99
N ASP A 199 -37.21 -3.28 15.45
CA ASP A 199 -36.24 -2.36 14.86
C ASP A 199 -35.74 -2.78 13.47
N ALA A 200 -35.67 -4.09 13.21
CA ALA A 200 -35.29 -4.64 11.91
C ALA A 200 -36.42 -4.54 10.88
N MET A 201 -37.66 -4.83 11.29
CA MET A 201 -38.85 -4.70 10.44
C MET A 201 -39.24 -3.23 10.22
N GLN A 202 -38.87 -2.31 11.11
CA GLN A 202 -38.94 -0.86 10.86
C GLN A 202 -37.97 -0.42 9.74
N ALA A 203 -36.78 -1.03 9.66
CA ALA A 203 -35.77 -0.75 8.62
C ALA A 203 -36.00 -1.54 7.31
N MET A 204 -36.76 -2.63 7.36
CA MET A 204 -37.15 -3.46 6.22
C MET A 204 -38.68 -3.64 6.17
N PRO A 205 -39.45 -2.54 5.97
CA PRO A 205 -40.90 -2.62 5.95
C PRO A 205 -41.39 -3.49 4.78
N ASN A 206 -42.45 -4.28 5.02
CA ASN A 206 -43.01 -5.24 4.07
C ASN A 206 -42.06 -6.41 3.69
N PHE A 207 -41.07 -6.76 4.53
CA PHE A 207 -40.12 -7.85 4.29
C PHE A 207 -40.80 -9.17 3.86
N ASP A 208 -41.94 -9.51 4.48
CA ASP A 208 -42.73 -10.71 4.20
C ASP A 208 -43.57 -10.64 2.91
N LEU A 209 -43.72 -9.46 2.32
CA LEU A 209 -44.33 -9.25 1.01
C LEU A 209 -43.27 -9.19 -0.10
N GLU A 210 -42.10 -8.59 0.18
CA GLU A 210 -41.03 -8.45 -0.80
C GLU A 210 -40.19 -9.72 -0.99
N PHE A 211 -39.87 -10.47 0.07
CA PHE A 211 -38.90 -11.59 -0.01
C PHE A 211 -39.54 -12.99 0.05
N LYS A 212 -38.87 -13.98 -0.56
CA LYS A 212 -39.24 -15.41 -0.49
C LYS A 212 -38.92 -15.98 0.89
N CYS A 213 -39.71 -15.57 1.87
CA CYS A 213 -39.66 -16.07 3.24
C CYS A 213 -41.03 -16.64 3.67
N LYS A 214 -41.02 -17.38 4.76
CA LYS A 214 -42.17 -18.06 5.37
C LYS A 214 -42.34 -17.61 6.84
N PRO A 215 -43.03 -16.50 7.14
CA PRO A 215 -43.11 -15.93 8.50
C PRO A 215 -43.70 -16.83 9.61
N ARG A 216 -44.22 -18.01 9.28
CA ARG A 216 -44.77 -19.00 10.22
C ARG A 216 -43.84 -20.18 10.49
N GLU A 217 -42.72 -20.28 9.78
CA GLU A 217 -41.66 -21.28 10.05
C GLU A 217 -40.53 -20.65 10.87
N LYS A 218 -39.76 -21.48 11.58
CA LYS A 218 -38.61 -21.03 12.38
C LYS A 218 -37.63 -20.26 11.49
N HIS A 219 -37.08 -19.15 12.01
CA HIS A 219 -36.18 -18.27 11.26
C HIS A 219 -36.76 -17.77 9.91
N TYR A 220 -38.09 -17.66 9.83
CA TYR A 220 -38.84 -17.29 8.61
C TYR A 220 -38.56 -18.24 7.43
N GLY A 221 -38.14 -19.49 7.71
CA GLY A 221 -37.80 -20.50 6.71
C GLY A 221 -36.36 -20.46 6.19
N PHE A 222 -35.52 -19.50 6.62
CA PHE A 222 -34.11 -19.44 6.23
C PHE A 222 -33.27 -20.49 6.98
N THR A 223 -32.33 -21.09 6.27
CA THR A 223 -31.49 -22.21 6.72
C THR A 223 -30.15 -21.78 7.34
N SER A 224 -29.71 -20.55 7.06
CA SER A 224 -28.50 -19.92 7.59
C SER A 224 -28.62 -18.39 7.58
N TRP A 225 -27.65 -17.67 8.17
CA TRP A 225 -27.59 -16.21 8.04
C TRP A 225 -27.25 -15.79 6.60
N ASP A 226 -26.52 -16.61 5.85
CA ASP A 226 -26.27 -16.38 4.41
C ASP A 226 -27.54 -16.47 3.57
N ASP A 227 -28.39 -17.45 3.84
CA ASP A 227 -29.67 -17.66 3.16
C ASP A 227 -30.61 -16.46 3.39
N PHE A 228 -30.60 -15.91 4.61
CA PHE A 228 -31.24 -14.62 4.91
C PHE A 228 -30.53 -13.44 4.22
N PHE A 229 -29.20 -13.43 4.14
CA PHE A 229 -28.45 -12.30 3.59
C PHE A 229 -28.60 -12.19 2.07
N THR A 230 -28.48 -13.31 1.37
CA THR A 230 -28.64 -13.51 -0.08
C THR A 230 -30.09 -13.78 -0.49
N ARG A 231 -31.06 -13.56 0.41
CA ARG A 231 -32.51 -13.75 0.24
C ARG A 231 -33.04 -13.31 -1.12
N GLU A 232 -33.95 -14.10 -1.68
CA GLU A 232 -34.61 -13.79 -2.96
C GLU A 232 -35.82 -12.85 -2.78
N PHE A 233 -36.01 -11.91 -3.71
CA PHE A 233 -37.32 -11.27 -3.90
C PHE A 233 -38.36 -12.28 -4.37
N ARG A 234 -39.63 -12.11 -3.98
CA ARG A 234 -40.75 -12.83 -4.60
C ARG A 234 -40.91 -12.41 -6.05
N ASP A 235 -41.53 -13.29 -6.84
CA ASP A 235 -41.70 -13.08 -8.26
C ASP A 235 -42.54 -11.81 -8.51
N SER A 236 -42.20 -11.05 -9.54
CA SER A 236 -42.80 -9.74 -9.90
C SER A 236 -42.60 -8.55 -8.93
N ILE A 237 -41.94 -8.70 -7.77
CA ILE A 237 -41.70 -7.59 -6.82
C ILE A 237 -40.74 -6.51 -7.36
N ARG A 238 -39.82 -6.91 -8.24
CA ARG A 238 -38.93 -6.00 -9.01
C ARG A 238 -39.06 -6.35 -10.50
N PRO A 239 -40.04 -5.79 -11.22
CA PRO A 239 -40.18 -6.00 -12.67
C PRO A 239 -39.06 -5.27 -13.42
N VAL A 240 -38.65 -5.83 -14.57
CA VAL A 240 -37.64 -5.20 -15.43
C VAL A 240 -38.23 -3.97 -16.12
N ALA A 241 -37.52 -2.83 -16.08
CA ALA A 241 -37.93 -1.64 -16.82
C ALA A 241 -37.78 -1.84 -18.33
N SER A 242 -38.90 -1.71 -19.05
CA SER A 242 -39.01 -1.89 -20.50
C SER A 242 -38.30 -3.17 -20.98
N PRO A 243 -38.80 -4.36 -20.63
CA PRO A 243 -38.06 -5.63 -20.80
C PRO A 243 -37.64 -5.89 -22.25
N ASP A 244 -38.51 -5.57 -23.21
CA ASP A 244 -38.30 -5.79 -24.65
C ASP A 244 -37.58 -4.62 -25.36
N ASP A 245 -37.10 -3.61 -24.62
CA ASP A 245 -36.38 -2.45 -25.14
C ASP A 245 -34.91 -2.47 -24.70
N ASP A 246 -34.05 -3.06 -25.53
CA ASP A 246 -32.60 -3.10 -25.28
C ASP A 246 -31.90 -1.73 -25.45
N SER A 247 -32.61 -0.63 -25.75
CA SER A 247 -32.07 0.73 -25.62
C SER A 247 -32.04 1.25 -24.17
N ILE A 248 -32.80 0.62 -23.26
CA ILE A 248 -32.84 0.97 -21.84
C ILE A 248 -31.93 0.06 -21.03
N VAL A 249 -30.92 0.67 -20.39
CA VAL A 249 -30.06 0.01 -19.39
C VAL A 249 -30.77 -0.05 -18.04
N ALA A 250 -30.87 -1.27 -17.50
CA ALA A 250 -31.46 -1.55 -16.19
C ALA A 250 -30.42 -1.53 -15.07
N ASN A 251 -30.84 -1.22 -13.84
CA ASN A 251 -29.96 -1.21 -12.68
C ASN A 251 -29.55 -2.64 -12.31
N ALA A 252 -28.24 -2.87 -12.16
CA ALA A 252 -27.71 -4.20 -11.87
C ALA A 252 -27.89 -4.61 -10.40
N CYS A 253 -27.99 -3.66 -9.47
CA CYS A 253 -28.09 -3.89 -8.02
C CYS A 253 -29.23 -3.07 -7.39
N GLU A 254 -29.64 -3.37 -6.16
CA GLU A 254 -30.50 -2.49 -5.35
C GLU A 254 -29.58 -1.51 -4.59
N SER A 255 -29.24 -0.37 -5.22
CA SER A 255 -28.03 0.39 -4.86
C SER A 255 -28.15 1.90 -5.06
N ALA A 256 -27.45 2.68 -4.24
CA ALA A 256 -27.42 4.13 -4.27
C ALA A 256 -26.30 4.69 -5.19
N PRO A 257 -26.53 5.70 -6.05
CA PRO A 257 -25.50 6.22 -6.97
C PRO A 257 -24.35 6.98 -6.26
N TYR A 258 -23.11 6.50 -6.38
CA TYR A 258 -21.94 7.13 -5.75
C TYR A 258 -21.23 8.15 -6.65
N GLN A 259 -20.93 7.76 -7.90
CA GLN A 259 -20.16 8.58 -8.84
C GLN A 259 -20.45 8.16 -10.29
N ILE A 260 -20.36 9.12 -11.20
CA ILE A 260 -20.34 8.89 -12.65
C ILE A 260 -19.09 9.58 -13.20
N SER A 261 -18.40 8.96 -14.14
CA SER A 261 -17.21 9.50 -14.81
C SER A 261 -17.23 9.16 -16.30
N THR A 262 -16.81 10.11 -17.14
CA THR A 262 -16.87 10.04 -18.61
C THR A 262 -15.53 10.42 -19.22
N ALA A 263 -15.19 9.85 -20.38
CA ALA A 263 -13.88 9.95 -21.02
C ALA A 263 -12.72 9.38 -20.16
N VAL A 264 -13.02 8.38 -19.32
CA VAL A 264 -12.06 7.78 -18.38
C VAL A 264 -10.80 7.27 -19.08
N LYS A 265 -9.64 7.79 -18.69
CA LYS A 265 -8.37 7.48 -19.36
C LYS A 265 -7.90 6.06 -19.03
N LYS A 266 -7.03 5.52 -19.90
CA LYS A 266 -6.30 4.26 -19.71
C LYS A 266 -5.71 4.14 -18.30
N ARG A 267 -4.93 5.16 -17.94
CA ARG A 267 -4.51 5.52 -16.59
C ARG A 267 -5.05 6.92 -16.39
N ASP A 268 -6.04 7.09 -15.53
CA ASP A 268 -6.46 8.42 -15.13
C ASP A 268 -5.72 8.82 -13.86
N PHE A 269 -5.39 10.10 -13.80
CA PHE A 269 -4.68 10.73 -12.68
C PHE A 269 -5.57 11.73 -11.94
N PHE A 270 -6.76 12.04 -12.48
CA PHE A 270 -7.57 13.14 -11.99
C PHE A 270 -8.38 12.82 -10.74
N TRP A 271 -8.49 13.84 -9.89
CA TRP A 271 -9.22 13.81 -8.65
C TRP A 271 -10.73 13.98 -8.88
N ALA A 272 -11.50 12.97 -8.53
CA ALA A 272 -12.92 13.12 -8.21
C ALA A 272 -13.12 12.63 -6.77
N LYS A 273 -13.33 13.56 -5.83
CA LYS A 273 -13.45 13.27 -4.38
C LYS A 273 -12.21 12.51 -3.83
N HIS A 274 -11.02 13.04 -4.10
CA HIS A 274 -9.71 12.64 -3.54
C HIS A 274 -9.19 11.21 -3.90
N GLN A 275 -9.80 10.48 -4.83
CA GLN A 275 -9.50 9.04 -5.05
C GLN A 275 -9.18 8.68 -6.51
N ARG A 276 -8.27 7.71 -6.67
CA ARG A 276 -7.68 7.30 -7.96
C ARG A 276 -8.39 6.09 -8.55
N TYR A 277 -8.59 6.11 -9.88
CA TYR A 277 -9.14 5.00 -10.66
C TYR A 277 -8.31 4.82 -11.94
N SER A 278 -8.02 3.56 -12.32
CA SER A 278 -7.43 3.21 -13.61
C SER A 278 -8.19 2.03 -14.19
N LEU A 279 -8.68 2.15 -15.43
CA LEU A 279 -9.39 1.07 -16.11
C LEU A 279 -8.52 -0.18 -16.24
N ASP A 280 -7.23 0.00 -16.56
CA ASP A 280 -6.27 -1.11 -16.64
C ASP A 280 -6.19 -1.88 -15.31
N PHE A 281 -6.27 -1.21 -14.16
CA PHE A 281 -6.19 -1.86 -12.84
C PHE A 281 -7.53 -2.48 -12.41
N ILE A 282 -8.65 -1.77 -12.59
CA ILE A 282 -10.00 -2.29 -12.33
C ILE A 282 -10.21 -3.60 -13.10
N LEU A 283 -9.86 -3.59 -14.39
CA LEU A 283 -10.00 -4.71 -15.33
C LEU A 283 -8.79 -5.65 -15.37
N ASN A 284 -8.07 -5.78 -14.24
CA ASN A 284 -7.07 -6.83 -14.01
C ASN A 284 -5.94 -6.92 -15.06
N MET A 285 -5.51 -5.78 -15.62
CA MET A 285 -4.55 -5.64 -16.73
C MET A 285 -4.95 -6.41 -18.01
N SER A 286 -6.21 -6.82 -18.14
CA SER A 286 -6.75 -7.55 -19.29
C SER A 286 -6.62 -6.73 -20.58
N ASP A 287 -6.24 -7.38 -21.69
CA ASP A 287 -6.21 -6.74 -23.01
C ASP A 287 -7.57 -6.15 -23.43
N LEU A 288 -8.67 -6.67 -22.87
CA LEU A 288 -10.01 -6.12 -23.08
C LEU A 288 -10.17 -4.70 -22.52
N ALA A 289 -9.40 -4.31 -21.49
CA ALA A 289 -9.43 -2.96 -20.91
C ALA A 289 -9.17 -1.87 -21.96
N LYS A 290 -8.33 -2.16 -22.96
CA LYS A 290 -8.05 -1.29 -24.11
C LYS A 290 -9.30 -0.89 -24.90
N GLN A 291 -10.33 -1.73 -24.91
CA GLN A 291 -11.60 -1.39 -25.55
C GLN A 291 -12.44 -0.38 -24.77
N PHE A 292 -12.12 -0.09 -23.51
CA PHE A 292 -12.89 0.80 -22.62
C PHE A 292 -12.22 2.16 -22.39
N HIS A 293 -10.99 2.38 -22.87
CA HIS A 293 -10.26 3.65 -22.73
C HIS A 293 -11.01 4.81 -23.41
N GLY A 294 -11.24 5.91 -22.70
CA GLY A 294 -12.11 7.00 -23.15
C GLY A 294 -13.61 6.73 -22.99
N GLY A 295 -13.97 5.67 -22.26
CA GLY A 295 -15.34 5.23 -22.02
C GLY A 295 -16.06 5.96 -20.89
N THR A 296 -17.04 5.29 -20.29
CA THR A 296 -17.88 5.83 -19.20
C THR A 296 -18.01 4.81 -18.07
N VAL A 297 -17.91 5.26 -16.82
CA VAL A 297 -18.03 4.45 -15.60
C VAL A 297 -19.15 5.03 -14.73
N TYR A 298 -20.05 4.16 -14.27
CA TYR A 298 -21.03 4.43 -13.22
C TYR A 298 -20.69 3.56 -12.00
N GLN A 299 -20.65 4.14 -10.80
CA GLN A 299 -20.45 3.43 -9.54
C GLN A 299 -21.65 3.62 -8.61
N ALA A 300 -22.13 2.53 -8.01
CA ALA A 300 -23.19 2.55 -7.02
C ALA A 300 -23.00 1.48 -5.93
N TYR A 301 -23.44 1.80 -4.71
CA TYR A 301 -23.12 1.07 -3.48
C TYR A 301 -24.37 0.50 -2.81
N LEU A 302 -24.20 -0.60 -2.08
CA LEU A 302 -25.26 -1.39 -1.45
C LEU A 302 -25.14 -1.26 0.08
N SER A 303 -26.23 -0.83 0.74
CA SER A 303 -26.36 -0.93 2.19
C SER A 303 -26.50 -2.39 2.63
N ALA A 304 -26.05 -2.78 3.81
CA ALA A 304 -26.19 -4.16 4.32
C ALA A 304 -27.66 -4.66 4.43
N THR A 305 -28.64 -3.75 4.50
CA THR A 305 -30.09 -4.09 4.44
C THR A 305 -30.64 -4.26 3.02
N SER A 306 -29.86 -3.96 1.98
CA SER A 306 -30.25 -4.05 0.57
C SER A 306 -30.34 -5.51 0.09
N TYR A 307 -30.74 -5.68 -1.18
CA TYR A 307 -30.69 -6.96 -1.89
C TYR A 307 -29.33 -7.12 -2.57
N HIS A 308 -28.60 -8.20 -2.21
CA HIS A 308 -27.19 -8.40 -2.55
C HIS A 308 -26.93 -9.33 -3.74
N ARG A 309 -27.98 -9.69 -4.49
CA ARG A 309 -27.82 -10.36 -5.79
C ARG A 309 -27.78 -9.35 -6.92
N TRP A 310 -26.73 -9.43 -7.72
CA TRP A 310 -26.55 -8.65 -8.94
C TRP A 310 -27.23 -9.28 -10.17
N HIS A 311 -27.72 -8.42 -11.08
CA HIS A 311 -28.50 -8.75 -12.27
C HIS A 311 -27.93 -8.14 -13.55
N SER A 312 -28.24 -8.73 -14.71
CA SER A 312 -27.75 -8.24 -15.99
C SER A 312 -28.39 -6.89 -16.35
N PRO A 313 -27.58 -5.83 -16.59
CA PRO A 313 -28.09 -4.49 -16.93
C PRO A 313 -28.64 -4.39 -18.37
N VAL A 314 -28.33 -5.37 -19.22
CA VAL A 314 -28.69 -5.45 -20.66
C VAL A 314 -28.97 -6.91 -21.07
N SER A 315 -29.64 -7.12 -22.20
CA SER A 315 -29.66 -8.42 -22.87
C SER A 315 -28.37 -8.61 -23.67
N GLY A 316 -27.81 -9.82 -23.68
CA GLY A 316 -26.51 -10.07 -24.30
C GLY A 316 -25.97 -11.49 -24.10
N THR A 317 -24.72 -11.67 -24.52
CA THR A 317 -23.96 -12.92 -24.33
C THR A 317 -22.76 -12.66 -23.41
N ILE A 318 -22.52 -13.54 -22.45
CA ILE A 318 -21.37 -13.44 -21.55
C ILE A 318 -20.09 -13.73 -22.34
N TYR A 319 -19.21 -12.74 -22.44
CA TYR A 319 -17.99 -12.82 -23.24
C TYR A 319 -16.83 -13.42 -22.46
N LYS A 320 -16.63 -12.99 -21.21
CA LYS A 320 -15.58 -13.47 -20.30
C LYS A 320 -15.97 -13.22 -18.85
N THR A 321 -15.54 -14.08 -17.92
CA THR A 321 -15.70 -13.90 -16.46
C THR A 321 -14.37 -14.07 -15.74
N GLU A 322 -14.03 -13.17 -14.81
CA GLU A 322 -12.83 -13.27 -13.96
C GLU A 322 -13.20 -13.04 -12.49
N LEU A 323 -12.55 -13.78 -11.57
CA LEU A 323 -12.57 -13.51 -10.13
C LEU A 323 -11.15 -13.15 -9.70
N VAL A 324 -11.00 -12.01 -9.03
CA VAL A 324 -9.70 -11.39 -8.76
C VAL A 324 -9.53 -11.17 -7.26
N ASP A 325 -8.50 -11.77 -6.69
CA ASP A 325 -8.09 -11.52 -5.30
C ASP A 325 -7.50 -10.11 -5.15
N GLY A 326 -7.67 -9.52 -3.97
CA GLY A 326 -7.18 -8.19 -3.66
C GLY A 326 -7.12 -7.92 -2.15
N SER A 327 -7.07 -6.65 -1.78
CA SER A 327 -7.12 -6.21 -0.39
C SER A 327 -8.54 -6.32 0.19
N TYR A 328 -8.61 -6.60 1.50
CA TYR A 328 -9.86 -6.68 2.26
C TYR A 328 -10.09 -5.42 3.10
N TYR A 329 -9.09 -4.97 3.86
CA TYR A 329 -9.23 -3.89 4.87
C TYR A 329 -8.30 -2.67 4.66
N SER A 330 -7.71 -2.49 3.47
CA SER A 330 -6.90 -1.29 3.20
C SER A 330 -7.80 -0.04 3.03
N ALA A 331 -7.48 1.02 3.78
CA ALA A 331 -8.14 2.31 3.73
C ALA A 331 -7.10 3.43 3.51
N THR A 332 -7.45 4.50 2.79
CA THR A 332 -6.55 5.64 2.59
C THR A 332 -6.69 6.68 3.70
N HIS A 333 -5.59 7.09 4.31
CA HIS A 333 -5.58 8.16 5.33
C HIS A 333 -5.75 9.58 4.75
N ASP A 334 -5.51 9.77 3.45
CA ASP A 334 -5.32 11.09 2.80
C ASP A 334 -6.62 11.76 2.29
N ILE A 335 -7.79 11.39 2.83
CA ILE A 335 -9.08 11.99 2.44
C ILE A 335 -9.30 13.28 3.24
N GLN A 336 -8.81 14.40 2.72
CA GLN A 336 -9.22 15.73 3.17
C GLN A 336 -10.71 15.97 2.82
N ASP A 337 -11.31 17.00 3.40
CA ASP A 337 -12.74 17.39 3.29
C ASP A 337 -13.80 16.48 3.94
N SER A 338 -13.45 15.64 4.93
CA SER A 338 -14.43 15.19 5.94
C SER A 338 -13.81 14.86 7.32
N PRO A 339 -14.14 15.62 8.39
CA PRO A 339 -13.66 15.38 9.76
C PRO A 339 -14.48 14.26 10.45
N ALA A 340 -14.48 13.07 9.85
CA ALA A 340 -15.37 11.98 10.22
C ALA A 340 -14.74 10.59 10.02
N SER A 341 -13.63 10.36 10.73
CA SER A 341 -12.97 9.06 10.95
C SER A 341 -12.36 8.38 9.70
N PRO A 342 -11.24 7.65 9.84
CA PRO A 342 -10.77 6.76 8.78
C PRO A 342 -11.81 5.67 8.50
N ASN A 343 -12.18 5.54 7.22
CA ASN A 343 -13.42 4.85 6.86
C ASN A 343 -13.33 4.22 5.47
N ILE A 344 -13.56 2.90 5.40
CA ILE A 344 -13.62 2.16 4.13
C ILE A 344 -14.84 2.59 3.30
N CYS A 345 -15.94 3.05 3.93
CA CYS A 345 -17.07 3.67 3.25
C CYS A 345 -16.73 5.04 2.61
N MET A 346 -15.63 5.68 3.01
CA MET A 346 -15.09 6.86 2.31
C MET A 346 -14.16 6.47 1.16
N SER A 347 -13.39 5.38 1.30
CA SER A 347 -12.36 4.92 0.35
C SER A 347 -12.90 4.17 -0.89
N GLN A 348 -14.15 4.39 -1.27
CA GLN A 348 -14.89 3.64 -2.33
C GLN A 348 -14.23 3.63 -3.71
N GLY A 349 -13.49 4.68 -4.06
CA GLY A 349 -12.77 4.77 -5.34
C GLY A 349 -11.41 4.09 -5.30
N TYR A 350 -10.69 4.24 -4.19
CA TYR A 350 -9.44 3.52 -3.96
C TYR A 350 -9.65 2.00 -3.98
N LEU A 351 -10.72 1.51 -3.34
CA LEU A 351 -11.09 0.09 -3.33
C LEU A 351 -11.33 -0.48 -4.73
N ALA A 352 -11.85 0.32 -5.67
CA ALA A 352 -12.18 -0.14 -7.02
C ALA A 352 -11.01 -0.76 -7.80
N GLN A 353 -9.78 -0.38 -7.47
CA GLN A 353 -8.56 -0.88 -8.09
C GLN A 353 -7.77 -1.89 -7.24
N VAL A 354 -7.92 -1.89 -5.90
CA VAL A 354 -7.17 -2.79 -4.99
C VAL A 354 -7.98 -3.95 -4.41
N ALA A 355 -9.31 -3.85 -4.31
CA ALA A 355 -10.13 -4.80 -3.57
C ALA A 355 -10.41 -6.09 -4.36
N ALA A 356 -10.78 -7.15 -3.64
CA ALA A 356 -11.26 -8.40 -4.25
C ALA A 356 -12.53 -8.14 -5.09
N ARG A 357 -12.57 -8.66 -6.32
CA ARG A 357 -13.58 -8.24 -7.32
C ARG A 357 -13.93 -9.33 -8.33
N GLY A 358 -15.19 -9.35 -8.76
CA GLY A 358 -15.66 -10.15 -9.90
C GLY A 358 -15.85 -9.26 -11.13
N ILE A 359 -15.34 -9.69 -12.27
CA ILE A 359 -15.36 -8.93 -13.53
C ILE A 359 -16.14 -9.75 -14.57
N ILE A 360 -17.21 -9.18 -15.12
CA ILE A 360 -18.13 -9.84 -16.06
C ILE A 360 -18.21 -8.98 -17.33
N TYR A 361 -17.65 -9.47 -18.43
CA TYR A 361 -17.75 -8.84 -19.73
C TYR A 361 -19.01 -9.35 -20.46
N ILE A 362 -19.89 -8.44 -20.85
CA ILE A 362 -21.17 -8.75 -21.51
C ILE A 362 -21.16 -8.12 -22.89
N GLN A 363 -21.25 -8.95 -23.94
CA GLN A 363 -21.50 -8.49 -25.29
C GLN A 363 -23.01 -8.27 -25.44
N ALA A 364 -23.45 -7.02 -25.34
CA ALA A 364 -24.87 -6.68 -25.45
C ALA A 364 -25.41 -6.99 -26.86
N ASP A 365 -26.68 -7.36 -26.92
CA ASP A 365 -27.40 -7.60 -28.18
C ASP A 365 -27.75 -6.28 -28.90
N ASN A 366 -27.85 -5.16 -28.16
CA ASN A 366 -27.91 -3.83 -28.73
C ASN A 366 -26.52 -3.37 -29.25
N PRO A 367 -26.34 -3.15 -30.57
CA PRO A 367 -25.04 -2.78 -31.13
C PRO A 367 -24.55 -1.39 -30.72
N HIS A 368 -25.44 -0.48 -30.28
CA HIS A 368 -25.05 0.85 -29.77
C HIS A 368 -24.35 0.79 -28.41
N ILE A 369 -24.56 -0.28 -27.65
CA ILE A 369 -23.83 -0.58 -26.40
C ILE A 369 -22.64 -1.50 -26.75
N GLY A 370 -22.95 -2.63 -27.40
CA GLY A 370 -21.98 -3.67 -27.73
C GLY A 370 -21.33 -4.27 -26.47
N LEU A 371 -20.01 -4.49 -26.50
CA LEU A 371 -19.29 -4.97 -25.32
C LEU A 371 -19.35 -3.93 -24.19
N MET A 372 -19.89 -4.31 -23.04
CA MET A 372 -19.82 -3.60 -21.77
C MET A 372 -19.16 -4.47 -20.71
N CYS A 373 -18.73 -3.88 -19.59
CA CYS A 373 -18.25 -4.63 -18.43
C CYS A 373 -19.04 -4.25 -17.18
N PHE A 374 -19.27 -5.25 -16.35
CA PHE A 374 -19.85 -5.13 -15.02
C PHE A 374 -18.82 -5.64 -14.01
N VAL A 375 -18.66 -4.95 -12.88
CA VAL A 375 -17.64 -5.28 -11.87
C VAL A 375 -18.24 -5.18 -10.47
N SER A 376 -18.13 -6.24 -9.67
CA SER A 376 -18.37 -6.18 -8.23
C SER A 376 -17.10 -5.81 -7.52
N LEU A 377 -17.23 -5.04 -6.44
CA LEU A 377 -16.11 -4.63 -5.59
C LEU A 377 -16.43 -5.03 -4.16
N GLY A 378 -15.65 -5.98 -3.65
CA GLY A 378 -15.68 -6.40 -2.26
C GLY A 378 -15.19 -5.31 -1.32
N MET A 379 -15.63 -5.37 -0.07
CA MET A 379 -15.31 -4.35 0.94
C MET A 379 -15.22 -4.96 2.33
N SER A 380 -14.09 -4.87 3.02
CA SER A 380 -13.92 -5.45 4.37
C SER A 380 -14.29 -6.94 4.38
N GLU A 381 -15.19 -7.36 5.29
CA GLU A 381 -15.72 -8.73 5.36
C GLU A 381 -16.51 -9.14 4.10
N VAL A 382 -17.05 -8.17 3.36
CA VAL A 382 -17.95 -8.29 2.21
C VAL A 382 -17.19 -8.54 0.90
N SER A 383 -16.17 -9.38 0.96
CA SER A 383 -15.26 -9.62 -0.16
C SER A 383 -15.54 -10.95 -0.87
N SER A 384 -16.55 -11.69 -0.41
CA SER A 384 -17.03 -12.94 -0.99
C SER A 384 -17.93 -12.65 -2.20
N ASN A 385 -17.38 -12.90 -3.40
CA ASN A 385 -18.02 -12.65 -4.69
C ASN A 385 -18.36 -13.99 -5.36
N GLU A 386 -19.64 -14.27 -5.62
CA GLU A 386 -20.08 -15.42 -6.44
C GLU A 386 -20.57 -14.96 -7.82
N ILE A 387 -19.99 -15.56 -8.87
CA ILE A 387 -20.46 -15.47 -10.25
C ILE A 387 -21.15 -16.80 -10.57
N THR A 388 -22.46 -16.80 -10.80
CA THR A 388 -23.24 -18.04 -11.06
C THR A 388 -23.37 -18.37 -12.54
N ILE A 389 -23.18 -17.38 -13.41
CA ILE A 389 -23.16 -17.51 -14.88
C ILE A 389 -21.80 -17.97 -15.41
N LYS A 390 -21.76 -18.42 -16.67
CA LYS A 390 -20.55 -18.91 -17.35
C LYS A 390 -20.32 -18.19 -18.68
N GLU A 391 -19.09 -18.26 -19.17
CA GLU A 391 -18.75 -17.74 -20.49
C GLU A 391 -19.57 -18.43 -21.59
N LYS A 392 -20.05 -17.63 -22.56
CA LYS A 392 -20.96 -17.98 -23.66
C LYS A 392 -22.43 -18.19 -23.27
N ASP A 393 -22.80 -18.04 -21.99
CA ASP A 393 -24.22 -18.02 -21.62
C ASP A 393 -24.93 -16.81 -22.26
N LYS A 394 -26.18 -17.01 -22.69
CA LYS A 394 -27.09 -15.95 -23.14
C LYS A 394 -27.91 -15.47 -21.94
N VAL A 395 -27.91 -14.16 -21.69
CA VAL A 395 -28.66 -13.52 -20.60
C VAL A 395 -29.61 -12.45 -21.16
N LYS A 396 -30.80 -12.34 -20.57
CA LYS A 396 -31.71 -11.22 -20.78
C LYS A 396 -31.46 -10.12 -19.75
N LYS A 397 -31.86 -8.90 -20.10
CA LYS A 397 -31.91 -7.78 -19.16
C LYS A 397 -32.73 -8.15 -17.92
N GLY A 398 -32.10 -8.13 -16.74
CA GLY A 398 -32.71 -8.51 -15.46
C GLY A 398 -32.53 -9.96 -15.00
N ASP A 399 -31.83 -10.83 -15.75
CA ASP A 399 -31.42 -12.16 -15.28
C ASP A 399 -30.35 -12.06 -14.19
N GLN A 400 -30.20 -13.08 -13.32
CA GLN A 400 -29.24 -13.05 -12.20
C GLN A 400 -27.81 -13.39 -12.67
N LEU A 401 -26.81 -12.64 -12.20
CA LEU A 401 -25.39 -12.88 -12.48
C LEU A 401 -24.65 -13.62 -11.34
N GLY A 402 -25.20 -13.61 -10.13
CA GLY A 402 -24.70 -14.30 -8.93
C GLY A 402 -25.07 -13.55 -7.64
N MET A 403 -24.16 -13.45 -6.66
CA MET A 403 -24.36 -12.59 -5.47
C MET A 403 -23.07 -12.19 -4.72
N PHE A 404 -23.20 -11.20 -3.84
CA PHE A 404 -22.26 -10.98 -2.73
C PHE A 404 -22.74 -11.75 -1.49
N HIS A 405 -21.79 -12.27 -0.70
CA HIS A 405 -22.09 -12.82 0.63
C HIS A 405 -21.58 -11.88 1.73
N TYR A 406 -22.38 -11.73 2.79
CA TYR A 406 -22.03 -11.13 4.09
C TYR A 406 -21.63 -9.64 4.12
N GLY A 407 -22.56 -8.72 3.82
CA GLY A 407 -22.51 -7.28 4.17
C GLY A 407 -22.65 -6.27 3.03
N GLY A 408 -22.40 -4.98 3.30
CA GLY A 408 -22.47 -3.89 2.30
C GLY A 408 -21.28 -3.81 1.33
N SER A 409 -21.56 -3.59 0.04
CA SER A 409 -20.61 -3.73 -1.08
C SER A 409 -20.79 -2.61 -2.13
N THR A 410 -19.97 -2.59 -3.20
CA THR A 410 -20.10 -1.57 -4.26
C THR A 410 -19.88 -2.19 -5.65
N HIS A 411 -20.37 -1.56 -6.72
CA HIS A 411 -20.29 -2.09 -8.08
C HIS A 411 -20.04 -1.02 -9.14
N LEU A 412 -19.52 -1.44 -10.30
CA LEU A 412 -19.29 -0.60 -11.48
C LEU A 412 -20.02 -1.12 -12.71
N LEU A 413 -20.54 -0.20 -13.52
CA LEU A 413 -20.95 -0.42 -14.90
C LEU A 413 -20.02 0.39 -15.81
N ILE A 414 -19.35 -0.28 -16.76
CA ILE A 414 -18.29 0.29 -17.60
C ILE A 414 -18.66 0.11 -19.08
N PHE A 415 -18.68 1.22 -19.81
CA PHE A 415 -19.09 1.32 -21.21
C PHE A 415 -17.96 1.89 -22.07
N ARG A 416 -17.89 1.47 -23.33
CA ARG A 416 -16.78 1.80 -24.26
C ARG A 416 -16.82 3.28 -24.73
N PRO A 417 -15.69 3.85 -25.20
CA PRO A 417 -15.67 5.12 -25.91
C PRO A 417 -16.68 5.14 -27.06
N GLY A 418 -17.28 6.29 -27.32
CA GLY A 418 -18.33 6.47 -28.31
C GLY A 418 -19.74 6.08 -27.85
N VAL A 419 -19.88 5.26 -26.80
CA VAL A 419 -21.18 4.91 -26.19
C VAL A 419 -21.65 6.10 -25.32
N LYS A 420 -22.27 7.11 -25.93
CA LYS A 420 -22.83 8.26 -25.20
C LYS A 420 -24.10 7.87 -24.45
N ILE A 421 -23.99 7.71 -23.12
CA ILE A 421 -25.09 7.36 -22.22
C ILE A 421 -25.56 8.58 -21.43
N GLU A 422 -26.87 8.76 -21.39
CA GLU A 422 -27.57 9.65 -20.47
C GLU A 422 -28.09 8.84 -19.27
N PHE A 423 -27.67 9.20 -18.06
CA PHE A 423 -28.06 8.51 -16.83
C PHE A 423 -29.28 9.16 -16.16
N ASP A 424 -30.19 8.33 -15.68
CA ASP A 424 -31.34 8.71 -14.86
C ASP A 424 -31.05 8.38 -13.39
N THR A 425 -30.56 9.38 -12.65
CA THR A 425 -30.37 9.29 -11.19
C THR A 425 -31.64 9.65 -10.41
N ARG A 426 -32.79 9.77 -11.07
CA ARG A 426 -34.08 10.18 -10.50
C ARG A 426 -34.04 11.52 -9.72
N GLY A 427 -33.21 12.45 -10.19
CA GLY A 427 -33.01 13.76 -9.56
C GLY A 427 -32.00 13.78 -8.40
N GLN A 428 -31.33 12.67 -8.10
CA GLN A 428 -30.28 12.62 -7.09
C GLN A 428 -28.90 13.03 -7.67
N THR A 429 -28.10 13.75 -6.88
CA THR A 429 -26.68 14.04 -7.19
C THR A 429 -25.79 12.94 -6.60
N PRO A 430 -24.99 12.20 -7.40
CA PRO A 430 -24.22 11.05 -6.91
C PRO A 430 -23.24 11.35 -5.75
N GLY A 431 -23.34 10.55 -4.68
CA GLY A 431 -22.48 10.66 -3.50
C GLY A 431 -23.07 10.02 -2.23
N LEU A 432 -22.44 10.27 -1.09
CA LEU A 432 -22.70 9.67 0.24
C LEU A 432 -24.03 10.09 0.91
N HIS A 433 -24.91 10.74 0.16
CA HIS A 433 -26.23 11.21 0.64
C HIS A 433 -27.36 10.65 -0.22
N THR A 434 -27.03 9.75 -1.15
CA THR A 434 -27.99 9.13 -2.06
C THR A 434 -28.70 7.93 -1.44
N GLU A 435 -29.74 7.52 -2.15
CA GLU A 435 -30.77 6.57 -1.78
C GLU A 435 -30.83 5.46 -2.84
N ASN A 436 -31.14 4.23 -2.44
CA ASN A 436 -31.17 3.08 -3.35
C ASN A 436 -32.12 3.31 -4.55
N ILE A 437 -31.58 3.19 -5.77
CA ILE A 437 -32.39 2.99 -6.97
C ILE A 437 -32.72 1.50 -7.08
N PRO A 438 -34.00 1.09 -7.22
CA PRO A 438 -34.37 -0.32 -7.27
C PRO A 438 -33.68 -1.10 -8.39
N VAL A 439 -33.34 -2.36 -8.11
CA VAL A 439 -32.76 -3.30 -9.08
C VAL A 439 -33.71 -3.52 -10.25
N LYS A 440 -33.14 -3.79 -11.43
CA LYS A 440 -33.85 -3.98 -12.72
C LYS A 440 -34.61 -2.75 -13.25
N SER A 441 -34.63 -1.62 -12.52
CA SER A 441 -35.28 -0.39 -12.98
C SER A 441 -34.39 0.45 -13.91
N LYS A 442 -34.97 1.36 -14.71
CA LYS A 442 -34.20 2.20 -15.65
C LYS A 442 -33.16 3.05 -14.92
N ILE A 443 -31.93 3.05 -15.43
CA ILE A 443 -30.85 3.97 -15.02
C ILE A 443 -30.15 4.67 -16.19
N ALA A 444 -30.29 4.21 -17.44
CA ALA A 444 -29.56 4.83 -18.56
C ALA A 444 -30.20 4.60 -19.94
N THR A 445 -29.92 5.50 -20.89
CA THR A 445 -30.30 5.42 -22.32
C THR A 445 -29.22 6.01 -23.24
N PRO A 446 -28.85 5.38 -24.37
CA PRO A 446 -27.92 5.94 -25.37
C PRO A 446 -28.46 7.14 -26.17
N ARG A 447 -27.58 8.03 -26.67
CA ARG A 447 -27.88 9.17 -27.56
C ARG A 447 -26.94 9.27 -28.78
N THR A 448 -27.31 10.08 -29.78
CA THR A 448 -26.58 10.31 -31.04
C THR A 448 -26.11 11.78 -31.22
N THR A 449 -24.83 12.01 -31.62
CA THR A 449 -24.12 13.32 -31.87
C THR A 449 -23.75 14.17 -30.60
N CYS A 450 -23.14 15.37 -30.58
CA CYS A 450 -22.42 16.22 -31.58
C CYS A 450 -21.16 16.92 -30.93
N ASN A 451 -20.71 18.10 -31.45
CA ASN A 451 -19.41 18.82 -31.22
C ASN A 451 -19.60 20.22 -30.54
N ILE A 452 -18.61 21.03 -30.01
CA ILE A 452 -17.55 21.87 -30.69
C ILE A 452 -16.65 22.74 -29.69
N ILE A 453 -15.33 22.97 -29.98
CA ILE A 453 -14.36 24.13 -29.71
C ILE A 453 -13.70 24.49 -28.30
N MET A 454 -12.73 25.45 -28.21
CA MET A 454 -11.45 25.50 -27.38
C MET A 454 -11.02 26.84 -26.65
N SER A 455 -9.87 26.81 -25.88
CA SER A 455 -8.75 27.83 -25.64
C SER A 455 -8.71 28.79 -24.39
N SER A 456 -7.60 29.43 -23.89
CA SER A 456 -6.15 29.07 -23.64
C SER A 456 -5.22 30.20 -23.01
N LYS A 457 -4.20 29.86 -22.16
CA LYS A 457 -2.87 30.56 -21.83
C LYS A 457 -2.80 31.93 -21.04
N PRO A 458 -1.63 32.42 -20.47
CA PRO A 458 -0.42 31.81 -19.80
C PRO A 458 0.30 32.62 -18.60
N CYS A 459 1.40 32.07 -17.99
CA CYS A 459 2.65 32.70 -17.41
C CYS A 459 3.03 32.81 -15.87
N CYS A 460 3.93 31.91 -15.37
CA CYS A 460 5.18 32.09 -14.53
C CYS A 460 5.18 32.84 -13.13
N VAL A 461 6.24 32.98 -12.26
CA VAL A 461 7.73 32.72 -12.23
C VAL A 461 8.35 32.58 -10.78
N ALA A 462 9.50 31.87 -10.60
CA ALA A 462 10.64 32.09 -9.63
C ALA A 462 10.43 31.95 -8.06
N GLN A 463 11.37 32.07 -7.08
CA GLN A 463 12.80 31.71 -6.72
C GLN A 463 13.05 32.14 -5.21
N TRP A 464 14.06 31.83 -4.35
CA TRP A 464 15.26 30.91 -4.22
C TRP A 464 15.67 30.77 -2.70
N THR A 465 16.84 30.17 -2.32
CA THR A 465 17.18 29.70 -0.94
C THR A 465 18.59 30.08 -0.38
N PRO A 466 18.90 29.75 0.91
CA PRO A 466 20.24 29.37 1.46
C PRO A 466 20.21 28.21 2.52
N SER A 467 21.31 27.63 3.05
CA SER A 467 22.77 27.70 2.78
C SER A 467 23.41 26.35 2.44
N ASP A 468 23.19 25.29 3.23
CA ASP A 468 23.97 24.03 3.14
C ASP A 468 23.34 23.00 2.21
N TYR A 469 22.00 22.93 2.20
CA TYR A 469 21.23 22.20 1.18
C TYR A 469 21.59 22.66 -0.25
N LYS A 470 21.99 23.93 -0.43
CA LYS A 470 22.36 24.52 -1.73
C LYS A 470 23.34 23.70 -2.54
N PHE A 471 24.29 23.00 -1.91
CA PHE A 471 25.29 22.26 -2.67
C PHE A 471 24.69 21.02 -3.32
N LEU A 472 24.01 20.18 -2.52
CA LEU A 472 23.28 19.01 -3.02
C LEU A 472 22.21 19.43 -4.05
N ASP A 473 21.49 20.51 -3.77
CA ASP A 473 20.50 21.09 -4.67
C ASP A 473 21.10 21.49 -6.01
N LYS A 474 22.22 22.23 -6.00
CA LYS A 474 22.90 22.69 -7.20
C LYS A 474 23.52 21.55 -8.00
N TRP A 475 24.08 20.54 -7.33
CA TRP A 475 24.59 19.33 -7.98
C TRP A 475 23.45 18.56 -8.67
N LEU A 476 22.33 18.34 -7.97
CA LEU A 476 21.17 17.64 -8.53
C LEU A 476 20.53 18.45 -9.68
N ALA A 477 20.43 19.77 -9.56
CA ALA A 477 19.94 20.66 -10.62
C ALA A 477 20.84 20.59 -11.87
N ASN A 478 22.17 20.65 -11.69
CA ASN A 478 23.13 20.51 -12.78
C ASN A 478 23.02 19.14 -13.46
N LEU A 479 22.92 18.05 -12.68
CA LEU A 479 22.79 16.69 -13.20
C LEU A 479 21.48 16.50 -13.98
N ILE A 480 20.37 17.07 -13.48
CA ILE A 480 19.08 17.11 -14.21
C ILE A 480 19.23 17.84 -15.54
N ILE A 481 19.91 19.00 -15.56
CA ILE A 481 20.15 19.79 -16.79
C ILE A 481 21.04 19.00 -17.77
N GLU A 482 22.14 18.39 -17.32
CA GLU A 482 23.00 17.58 -18.20
C GLU A 482 22.19 16.43 -18.80
N VAL A 483 21.46 15.67 -17.98
CA VAL A 483 20.66 14.52 -18.45
C VAL A 483 19.54 14.95 -19.40
N GLN A 484 18.89 16.09 -19.16
CA GLN A 484 17.87 16.64 -20.06
C GLN A 484 18.44 17.08 -21.42
N ILE A 485 19.70 17.52 -21.48
CA ILE A 485 20.38 17.89 -22.73
C ILE A 485 20.89 16.63 -23.45
N LYS A 486 21.65 15.79 -22.74
CA LYS A 486 22.39 14.63 -23.25
C LYS A 486 21.50 13.46 -23.66
N TYR A 487 20.37 13.28 -22.98
CA TYR A 487 19.40 12.22 -23.24
C TYR A 487 18.02 12.77 -23.63
N LYS A 488 17.98 13.97 -24.21
CA LYS A 488 16.75 14.69 -24.58
C LYS A 488 15.74 13.80 -25.29
N ASP A 489 16.17 13.05 -26.31
CA ASP A 489 15.28 12.24 -27.13
C ASP A 489 14.84 10.95 -26.41
N LYS A 490 15.72 10.34 -25.59
CA LYS A 490 15.36 9.21 -24.71
C LYS A 490 14.33 9.64 -23.66
N LEU A 491 14.50 10.82 -23.06
CA LEU A 491 13.58 11.39 -22.08
C LEU A 491 12.25 11.81 -22.73
N ALA A 492 12.29 12.42 -23.91
CA ALA A 492 11.10 12.78 -24.67
C ALA A 492 10.30 11.53 -25.09
N LEU A 493 10.96 10.46 -25.54
CA LEU A 493 10.32 9.18 -25.83
C LEU A 493 9.71 8.55 -24.57
N LEU A 494 10.44 8.53 -23.45
CA LEU A 494 9.94 8.01 -22.18
C LEU A 494 8.73 8.82 -21.66
N MET A 495 8.74 10.14 -21.81
CA MET A 495 7.62 11.02 -21.46
C MET A 495 6.45 10.94 -22.46
N ALA A 496 6.69 10.66 -23.74
CA ALA A 496 5.62 10.43 -24.72
C ALA A 496 4.91 9.09 -24.50
N LEU A 497 5.66 8.04 -24.15
CA LEU A 497 5.11 6.73 -23.77
C LEU A 497 4.43 6.79 -22.40
N HIS A 498 5.03 7.48 -21.44
CA HIS A 498 4.62 7.56 -20.04
C HIS A 498 4.81 9.00 -19.51
N PRO A 499 3.84 9.91 -19.73
CA PRO A 499 3.97 11.29 -19.27
C PRO A 499 4.02 11.39 -17.73
N PRO A 500 4.69 12.40 -17.17
CA PRO A 500 4.57 12.74 -15.76
C PRO A 500 3.13 13.14 -15.42
N ALA A 501 2.77 13.09 -14.15
CA ALA A 501 1.53 13.72 -13.69
C ALA A 501 1.74 15.25 -13.72
N GLU A 502 0.90 15.95 -14.48
CA GLU A 502 0.82 17.42 -14.47
C GLU A 502 0.00 17.90 -13.27
N ASP A 503 0.35 19.06 -12.73
CA ASP A 503 -0.51 19.80 -11.81
C ASP A 503 -1.77 20.32 -12.55
N GLU A 504 -2.86 20.59 -11.81
CA GLU A 504 -4.23 20.58 -12.34
C GLU A 504 -4.56 21.59 -13.47
N GLU A 505 -3.69 22.56 -13.78
CA GLU A 505 -3.96 23.66 -14.72
C GLU A 505 -3.33 23.54 -16.13
N THR A 506 -2.40 22.61 -16.41
CA THR A 506 -1.59 22.67 -17.66
C THR A 506 -2.02 21.74 -18.81
N ALA A 507 -3.06 20.92 -18.65
CA ALA A 507 -3.45 19.85 -19.57
C ALA A 507 -4.10 20.31 -20.91
N SER A 508 -3.39 21.09 -21.73
CA SER A 508 -3.79 21.38 -23.11
C SER A 508 -2.60 21.61 -24.08
N GLY A 509 -1.62 20.70 -24.05
CA GLY A 509 -0.63 20.55 -25.12
C GLY A 509 -1.15 19.67 -26.27
N GLU A 510 -0.67 19.92 -27.50
CA GLU A 510 -0.94 19.02 -28.63
C GLU A 510 -0.28 17.66 -28.41
N THR A 511 -0.93 16.58 -28.86
CA THR A 511 -0.27 15.27 -28.91
C THR A 511 0.84 15.30 -29.96
N PRO A 512 2.08 14.90 -29.64
CA PRO A 512 3.09 14.68 -30.66
C PRO A 512 2.58 13.69 -31.71
N PRO A 513 2.96 13.82 -32.99
CA PRO A 513 2.51 12.90 -34.03
C PRO A 513 2.89 11.46 -33.67
N VAL A 514 1.99 10.53 -33.96
CA VAL A 514 2.13 9.11 -33.58
C VAL A 514 3.41 8.53 -34.16
N VAL A 515 4.44 8.39 -33.32
CA VAL A 515 5.67 7.68 -33.67
C VAL A 515 5.32 6.19 -33.80
N ALA A 516 5.42 5.67 -35.02
CA ALA A 516 5.07 4.30 -35.32
C ALA A 516 6.06 3.33 -34.66
N HIS A 517 5.53 2.35 -33.92
CA HIS A 517 6.22 1.13 -33.49
C HIS A 517 7.63 1.29 -32.87
N SER A 518 7.81 2.22 -31.93
CA SER A 518 8.89 2.10 -30.93
C SER A 518 8.47 1.15 -29.81
N THR A 519 9.29 0.15 -29.55
CA THR A 519 9.16 -0.83 -28.47
C THR A 519 9.89 -0.35 -27.20
N MET A 520 9.81 -1.11 -26.11
CA MET A 520 10.59 -0.80 -24.91
C MET A 520 12.11 -0.99 -25.10
N GLU A 521 12.53 -1.70 -26.15
CA GLU A 521 13.93 -1.97 -26.47
C GLU A 521 14.63 -0.72 -27.04
N ASP A 522 13.88 0.13 -27.74
CA ASP A 522 14.37 1.38 -28.37
C ASP A 522 14.79 2.47 -27.36
N LEU A 523 14.45 2.33 -26.08
CA LEU A 523 14.89 3.25 -25.02
C LEU A 523 16.37 3.10 -24.63
N GLY A 524 17.02 2.00 -25.03
CA GLY A 524 18.45 1.78 -24.80
C GLY A 524 18.89 1.94 -23.33
N LEU A 525 18.05 1.55 -22.38
CA LEU A 525 18.35 1.54 -20.94
C LEU A 525 19.18 0.32 -20.55
N HIS A 526 19.96 0.40 -19.48
CA HIS A 526 20.63 -0.78 -18.92
C HIS A 526 19.61 -1.86 -18.49
N PRO A 527 19.87 -3.18 -18.66
CA PRO A 527 18.87 -4.22 -18.41
C PRO A 527 18.19 -4.19 -17.03
N PRO A 528 18.88 -3.92 -15.90
CA PRO A 528 18.22 -3.78 -14.60
C PRO A 528 17.19 -2.65 -14.54
N LEU A 529 17.41 -1.56 -15.29
CA LEU A 529 16.44 -0.46 -15.41
C LEU A 529 15.32 -0.77 -16.40
N GLN A 530 15.54 -1.61 -17.41
CA GLN A 530 14.44 -2.15 -18.22
C GLN A 530 13.51 -3.00 -17.37
N GLU A 531 14.04 -3.84 -16.48
CA GLU A 531 13.24 -4.64 -15.54
C GLU A 531 12.51 -3.76 -14.52
N LEU A 532 13.16 -2.72 -13.98
CA LEU A 532 12.51 -1.76 -13.07
C LEU A 532 11.41 -0.97 -13.78
N LEU A 533 11.68 -0.44 -14.97
CA LEU A 533 10.70 0.25 -15.81
C LEU A 533 9.50 -0.67 -16.11
N LYS A 534 9.75 -1.92 -16.52
CA LYS A 534 8.71 -2.93 -16.74
C LYS A 534 7.90 -3.20 -15.46
N ALA A 535 8.53 -3.26 -14.29
CA ALA A 535 7.83 -3.43 -13.02
C ALA A 535 6.96 -2.21 -12.65
N ILE A 536 7.46 -0.98 -12.83
CA ILE A 536 6.72 0.27 -12.64
C ILE A 536 5.54 0.36 -13.61
N ILE A 537 5.67 -0.16 -14.84
CA ILE A 537 4.58 -0.15 -15.83
C ILE A 537 3.57 -1.27 -15.59
N SER A 538 4.00 -2.47 -15.16
CA SER A 538 3.15 -3.68 -15.18
C SER A 538 2.52 -4.07 -13.86
N ASN A 539 3.00 -3.56 -12.72
CA ASN A 539 2.48 -3.89 -11.40
C ASN A 539 1.77 -2.65 -10.78
N PRO A 540 0.49 -2.75 -10.35
CA PRO A 540 -0.26 -1.59 -9.83
C PRO A 540 0.30 -0.98 -8.55
N GLU A 541 0.78 -1.82 -7.63
CA GLU A 541 1.35 -1.44 -6.33
C GLU A 541 2.64 -0.62 -6.53
N ILE A 542 3.59 -1.14 -7.32
CA ILE A 542 4.84 -0.48 -7.70
C ILE A 542 4.54 0.81 -8.49
N ASN A 543 3.59 0.77 -9.43
CA ASN A 543 3.18 1.96 -10.17
C ASN A 543 2.66 3.05 -9.23
N MET A 544 1.77 2.69 -8.30
CA MET A 544 1.21 3.59 -7.30
C MET A 544 2.30 4.19 -6.43
N PHE A 545 3.19 3.38 -5.86
CA PHE A 545 4.29 3.83 -5.01
C PHE A 545 5.19 4.84 -5.74
N PHE A 546 5.64 4.52 -6.95
CA PHE A 546 6.53 5.41 -7.72
C PHE A 546 5.84 6.75 -8.07
N HIS A 547 4.57 6.77 -8.44
CA HIS A 547 3.87 8.05 -8.67
C HIS A 547 3.57 8.80 -7.37
N GLN A 548 3.17 8.10 -6.30
CA GLN A 548 2.91 8.72 -5.01
C GLN A 548 4.18 9.35 -4.42
N MET A 549 5.32 8.65 -4.44
CA MET A 549 6.54 9.14 -3.78
C MET A 549 7.11 10.41 -4.44
N PHE A 550 7.03 10.53 -5.77
CA PHE A 550 7.41 11.78 -6.45
C PHE A 550 6.37 12.90 -6.31
N SER A 551 5.10 12.61 -5.96
CA SER A 551 4.09 13.63 -5.63
C SER A 551 4.13 14.08 -4.15
N GLN A 552 4.40 13.16 -3.22
CA GLN A 552 4.32 13.42 -1.78
C GLN A 552 5.49 14.28 -1.27
N GLN A 553 6.65 14.23 -1.92
CA GLN A 553 7.81 15.06 -1.57
C GLN A 553 7.54 16.58 -1.64
N PHE A 554 6.52 17.02 -2.39
CA PHE A 554 6.08 18.41 -2.47
C PHE A 554 5.05 18.81 -1.40
N LYS A 555 4.50 17.85 -0.63
CA LYS A 555 3.48 18.11 0.42
C LYS A 555 4.04 18.37 1.82
N ASN A 556 5.33 18.13 2.08
CA ASN A 556 5.93 18.30 3.41
C ASN A 556 6.04 19.81 3.77
N PRO A 557 5.67 20.29 4.98
CA PRO A 557 5.83 21.70 5.37
C PRO A 557 7.26 22.25 5.25
N ASP A 558 8.29 21.44 5.52
CA ASP A 558 9.71 21.82 5.36
C ASP A 558 10.20 21.79 3.89
N SER A 559 9.32 21.44 2.95
CA SER A 559 9.70 21.18 1.54
C SER A 559 10.17 22.42 0.75
N SER A 560 10.01 23.64 1.28
CA SER A 560 10.22 24.91 0.55
C SER A 560 11.67 25.21 0.11
N LYS A 561 12.65 24.36 0.43
CA LYS A 561 14.08 24.72 0.38
C LYS A 561 15.00 23.85 -0.50
N GLY A 562 14.51 22.76 -1.12
CA GLY A 562 15.35 21.78 -1.83
C GLY A 562 14.99 21.55 -3.31
N THR A 563 15.98 21.21 -4.13
CA THR A 563 15.79 20.75 -5.51
C THR A 563 15.26 19.32 -5.51
N ARG A 564 14.29 19.04 -6.39
CA ARG A 564 13.64 17.73 -6.50
C ARG A 564 13.65 17.23 -7.93
N ILE A 565 13.70 15.91 -8.04
CA ILE A 565 13.35 15.20 -9.27
C ILE A 565 11.82 15.25 -9.39
N PRO A 566 11.23 15.76 -10.48
CA PRO A 566 9.79 15.95 -10.57
C PRO A 566 9.01 14.64 -10.71
N CYS A 567 9.62 13.60 -11.30
CA CYS A 567 8.93 12.36 -11.63
C CYS A 567 9.88 11.17 -11.78
N TRP A 568 9.35 9.95 -11.69
CA TRP A 568 10.15 8.72 -11.79
C TRP A 568 10.78 8.53 -13.17
N GLN A 569 10.22 9.12 -14.23
CA GLN A 569 10.78 9.10 -15.58
C GLN A 569 12.16 9.77 -15.61
N VAL A 570 12.28 10.94 -14.97
CA VAL A 570 13.57 11.63 -14.82
C VAL A 570 14.50 10.81 -13.91
N MET A 571 13.99 10.21 -12.83
CA MET A 571 14.77 9.29 -11.98
C MET A 571 15.35 8.09 -12.75
N ILE A 572 14.58 7.46 -13.66
CA ILE A 572 15.07 6.33 -14.47
C ILE A 572 16.25 6.76 -15.35
N VAL A 573 16.16 7.90 -16.04
CA VAL A 573 17.26 8.38 -16.92
C VAL A 573 18.45 8.89 -16.11
N LEU A 574 18.23 9.50 -14.94
CA LEU A 574 19.29 9.86 -14.00
C LEU A 574 20.06 8.62 -13.53
N ILE A 575 19.37 7.55 -13.11
CA ILE A 575 20.03 6.31 -12.68
C ILE A 575 20.71 5.62 -13.88
N ASP A 576 20.10 5.62 -15.07
CA ASP A 576 20.70 5.07 -16.31
C ASP A 576 22.02 5.76 -16.66
N HIS A 577 22.10 7.07 -16.43
CA HIS A 577 23.36 7.79 -16.53
C HIS A 577 24.33 7.40 -15.41
N ILE A 578 23.89 7.45 -14.14
CA ILE A 578 24.77 7.22 -12.97
C ILE A 578 25.41 5.83 -12.99
N MET A 579 24.72 4.82 -13.52
CA MET A 579 25.28 3.47 -13.75
C MET A 579 26.54 3.44 -14.62
N THR A 580 26.89 4.54 -15.31
CA THR A 580 28.09 4.71 -16.14
C THR A 580 29.01 5.85 -15.67
N THR A 581 28.83 6.33 -14.44
CA THR A 581 29.68 7.37 -13.82
C THR A 581 30.28 6.88 -12.50
N ALA A 582 31.50 7.32 -12.20
CA ALA A 582 32.13 7.08 -10.91
C ALA A 582 31.84 8.28 -9.96
N PRO A 583 31.74 8.07 -8.64
CA PRO A 583 31.64 9.16 -7.69
C PRO A 583 32.86 10.09 -7.77
N GLU A 584 32.64 11.35 -8.10
CA GLU A 584 33.66 12.41 -7.95
C GLU A 584 33.89 12.70 -6.45
N TYR A 585 35.05 13.30 -6.14
CA TYR A 585 35.29 13.79 -4.80
C TYR A 585 34.37 14.98 -4.49
N ASN A 586 34.04 15.14 -3.20
CA ASN A 586 33.25 16.28 -2.74
C ASN A 586 33.44 16.55 -1.24
N LYS A 587 33.32 17.81 -0.84
CA LYS A 587 33.29 18.21 0.59
C LYS A 587 32.00 17.81 1.32
N THR A 588 31.00 17.29 0.60
CA THR A 588 29.75 16.77 1.17
C THR A 588 29.60 15.27 0.88
N SER A 589 29.64 14.45 1.94
CA SER A 589 29.63 12.98 1.86
C SER A 589 28.36 12.38 1.24
N LEU A 590 27.27 13.16 1.13
CA LEU A 590 26.03 12.76 0.46
C LEU A 590 26.19 12.60 -1.06
N VAL A 591 27.10 13.36 -1.69
CA VAL A 591 27.28 13.36 -3.16
C VAL A 591 28.12 12.17 -3.63
N SER A 592 28.93 11.57 -2.75
CA SER A 592 29.65 10.31 -3.01
C SER A 592 28.72 9.11 -3.29
N PHE A 593 27.42 9.23 -2.99
CA PHE A 593 26.41 8.20 -3.23
C PHE A 593 25.31 8.73 -4.17
N PRO A 594 25.58 8.94 -5.47
CA PRO A 594 24.66 9.64 -6.39
C PRO A 594 23.27 9.00 -6.50
N ILE A 595 23.15 7.66 -6.44
CA ILE A 595 21.83 6.98 -6.42
C ILE A 595 21.06 7.27 -5.12
N TYR A 596 21.75 7.38 -3.99
CA TYR A 596 21.11 7.81 -2.73
C TYR A 596 20.67 9.28 -2.81
N ALA A 597 21.52 10.18 -3.33
CA ALA A 597 21.18 11.59 -3.54
C ALA A 597 19.94 11.78 -4.43
N ILE A 598 19.82 10.98 -5.50
CA ILE A 598 18.64 10.89 -6.37
C ILE A 598 17.39 10.45 -5.60
N LEU A 599 17.51 9.49 -4.69
CA LEU A 599 16.37 8.86 -4.01
C LEU A 599 15.97 9.54 -2.68
N ASN A 600 16.86 10.33 -2.05
CA ASN A 600 16.70 10.83 -0.67
C ASN A 600 15.37 11.53 -0.41
N TRP A 601 14.90 12.40 -1.32
CA TRP A 601 13.60 13.08 -1.19
C TRP A 601 12.39 12.17 -1.43
N PRO A 602 12.25 11.44 -2.55
CA PRO A 602 11.11 10.56 -2.76
C PRO A 602 11.07 9.40 -1.75
N MET A 603 12.20 8.80 -1.36
CA MET A 603 12.22 7.65 -0.44
C MET A 603 11.75 7.99 0.99
N ALA A 604 11.89 9.25 1.42
CA ALA A 604 11.45 9.74 2.74
C ALA A 604 9.93 10.09 2.80
N THR A 605 9.18 9.78 1.74
CA THR A 605 7.71 9.91 1.73
C THR A 605 7.04 8.62 2.16
N THR A 606 5.78 8.68 2.60
CA THR A 606 4.99 7.51 3.01
C THR A 606 4.97 6.41 1.95
N ALA A 607 4.80 6.79 0.68
CA ALA A 607 4.81 5.86 -0.44
C ALA A 607 6.22 5.43 -0.87
N GLY A 608 7.24 6.26 -0.66
CA GLY A 608 8.64 5.89 -0.90
C GLY A 608 9.14 4.85 0.11
N PHE A 609 8.83 5.04 1.39
CA PHE A 609 9.06 4.06 2.44
C PHE A 609 8.40 2.72 2.10
N ALA A 610 7.13 2.73 1.69
CA ALA A 610 6.44 1.52 1.24
C ALA A 610 7.07 0.91 -0.03
N ALA A 611 7.50 1.74 -1.00
CA ALA A 611 8.21 1.29 -2.20
C ALA A 611 9.45 0.47 -1.85
N PHE A 612 10.32 1.02 -1.00
CA PHE A 612 11.59 0.38 -0.65
C PHE A 612 11.49 -0.68 0.46
N LEU A 613 10.28 -0.99 0.95
CA LEU A 613 9.99 -2.21 1.71
C LEU A 613 9.50 -3.38 0.83
N ASN A 614 9.12 -3.14 -0.43
CA ASN A 614 8.63 -4.18 -1.34
C ASN A 614 9.76 -5.07 -1.87
N ASP A 615 9.61 -6.40 -1.75
CA ASP A 615 10.67 -7.37 -2.09
C ASP A 615 10.94 -7.51 -3.59
N LYS A 616 10.05 -7.04 -4.46
CA LYS A 616 10.32 -6.94 -5.89
C LYS A 616 11.14 -5.68 -6.20
N ILE A 617 10.79 -4.54 -5.59
CA ILE A 617 11.56 -3.29 -5.73
C ILE A 617 12.99 -3.47 -5.19
N ASN A 618 13.18 -4.05 -4.00
CA ASN A 618 14.52 -4.27 -3.46
C ASN A 618 15.41 -5.15 -4.34
N ARG A 619 14.88 -6.24 -4.92
CA ARG A 619 15.64 -7.11 -5.84
C ARG A 619 16.02 -6.40 -7.15
N LEU A 620 15.16 -5.51 -7.65
CA LEU A 620 15.45 -4.68 -8.83
C LEU A 620 16.56 -3.66 -8.52
N PHE A 621 16.51 -2.99 -7.37
CA PHE A 621 17.58 -2.10 -6.94
C PHE A 621 18.90 -2.82 -6.63
N LYS A 622 18.85 -4.05 -6.07
CA LYS A 622 20.03 -4.92 -5.96
C LYS A 622 20.66 -5.20 -7.33
N SER A 623 19.85 -5.47 -8.35
CA SER A 623 20.31 -5.68 -9.73
C SER A 623 20.97 -4.43 -10.32
N ILE A 624 20.39 -3.25 -10.08
CA ILE A 624 20.95 -1.94 -10.47
C ILE A 624 22.30 -1.68 -9.78
N LEU A 625 22.36 -1.83 -8.45
CA LEU A 625 23.59 -1.62 -7.66
C LEU A 625 24.70 -2.60 -8.05
N ASN A 626 24.38 -3.87 -8.25
CA ASN A 626 25.35 -4.89 -8.73
C ASN A 626 25.85 -4.61 -10.15
N ASN A 627 25.11 -3.88 -10.97
CA ASN A 627 25.52 -3.51 -12.32
C ASN A 627 26.40 -2.25 -12.30
N TRP A 628 26.05 -1.23 -11.52
CA TRP A 628 26.90 -0.06 -11.26
C TRP A 628 28.23 -0.46 -10.61
N GLY A 629 28.22 -1.39 -9.65
CA GLY A 629 29.44 -1.94 -9.06
C GLY A 629 30.42 -2.51 -10.10
N LYS A 630 29.93 -3.26 -11.10
CA LYS A 630 30.77 -3.76 -12.21
C LYS A 630 31.41 -2.65 -13.05
N PHE A 631 30.76 -1.48 -13.16
CA PHE A 631 31.36 -0.31 -13.78
C PHE A 631 32.44 0.29 -12.85
N LEU A 632 32.17 0.41 -11.55
CA LEU A 632 33.13 0.94 -10.56
C LEU A 632 34.39 0.09 -10.38
N SER A 633 34.29 -1.24 -10.53
CA SER A 633 35.44 -2.17 -10.57
C SER A 633 36.14 -2.22 -11.94
N SER A 634 35.73 -1.42 -12.92
CA SER A 634 36.35 -1.36 -14.25
C SER A 634 37.26 -0.14 -14.40
N SER A 635 38.27 -0.23 -15.27
CA SER A 635 39.18 0.89 -15.56
C SER A 635 38.52 2.10 -16.24
N ALA A 636 37.28 1.97 -16.72
CA ALA A 636 36.49 3.10 -17.20
C ALA A 636 36.09 4.07 -16.07
N SER A 637 36.06 3.62 -14.82
CA SER A 637 35.77 4.45 -13.65
C SER A 637 36.93 5.35 -13.20
N CYS A 638 38.17 5.07 -13.62
CA CYS A 638 39.37 5.78 -13.16
C CYS A 638 39.40 7.29 -13.49
N TYR A 639 38.49 7.81 -14.32
CA TYR A 639 38.55 9.21 -14.75
C TYR A 639 38.46 10.21 -13.58
N VAL A 640 37.79 9.85 -12.46
CA VAL A 640 37.69 10.68 -11.24
C VAL A 640 38.94 10.60 -10.34
N LEU A 641 39.83 9.64 -10.58
CA LEU A 641 41.09 9.47 -9.85
C LEU A 641 42.15 10.40 -10.47
N ASN A 642 41.95 11.69 -10.29
CA ASN A 642 42.70 12.78 -10.94
C ASN A 642 42.95 13.94 -9.96
N ASP A 643 43.71 14.93 -10.44
CA ASP A 643 44.23 16.06 -9.65
C ASP A 643 43.37 17.34 -9.77
N ASP A 644 42.14 17.27 -10.29
CA ASP A 644 41.21 18.42 -10.33
C ASP A 644 40.99 18.93 -8.89
N PRO A 645 41.26 20.21 -8.58
CA PRO A 645 41.31 20.70 -7.21
C PRO A 645 40.04 20.53 -6.37
N ARG A 646 38.87 20.23 -6.97
CA ARG A 646 37.57 20.15 -6.30
C ARG A 646 36.82 18.84 -6.50
N HIS A 647 37.00 18.20 -7.66
CA HIS A 647 36.25 17.02 -8.09
C HIS A 647 37.13 15.76 -8.20
N GLY A 648 38.45 15.92 -8.28
CA GLY A 648 39.41 14.83 -8.35
C GLY A 648 39.74 14.27 -6.98
N TRP A 649 39.82 12.94 -6.86
CA TRP A 649 40.18 12.27 -5.60
C TRP A 649 41.64 12.46 -5.15
N PHE A 650 42.49 13.06 -6.00
CA PHE A 650 43.85 13.52 -5.67
C PHE A 650 44.00 15.05 -5.75
N GLY A 651 42.89 15.78 -5.93
CA GLY A 651 42.86 17.24 -5.93
C GLY A 651 43.13 17.85 -4.55
N GLU A 652 43.40 19.16 -4.54
CA GLU A 652 43.66 19.97 -3.33
C GLU A 652 42.61 19.74 -2.23
N ASP A 653 41.33 19.83 -2.57
CA ASP A 653 40.22 19.64 -1.62
C ASP A 653 40.11 18.19 -1.08
N ALA A 654 40.63 17.19 -1.80
CA ALA A 654 40.64 15.78 -1.42
C ALA A 654 41.86 15.42 -0.56
N MET A 655 43.04 15.91 -0.95
CA MET A 655 44.27 15.75 -0.17
C MET A 655 44.23 16.58 1.12
N GLN A 656 43.48 17.68 1.18
CA GLN A 656 43.22 18.38 2.45
C GLN A 656 42.41 17.51 3.45
N ALA A 657 41.50 16.66 2.96
CA ALA A 657 40.73 15.73 3.79
C ALA A 657 41.48 14.42 4.09
N MET A 658 42.51 14.08 3.31
CA MET A 658 43.36 12.89 3.47
C MET A 658 44.85 13.28 3.44
N PRO A 659 45.34 14.10 4.39
CA PRO A 659 46.65 14.78 4.30
C PRO A 659 47.87 13.85 4.29
N ASN A 660 47.69 12.60 4.72
CA ASN A 660 48.73 11.57 4.79
C ASN A 660 48.56 10.46 3.74
N PHE A 661 47.64 10.60 2.76
CA PHE A 661 47.22 9.50 1.87
C PHE A 661 48.40 8.70 1.27
N ASP A 662 49.43 9.41 0.80
CA ASP A 662 50.61 8.81 0.17
C ASP A 662 51.63 8.18 1.14
N LEU A 663 51.46 8.39 2.45
CA LEU A 663 52.21 7.73 3.51
C LEU A 663 51.45 6.51 4.04
N GLU A 664 50.13 6.61 4.12
CA GLU A 664 49.26 5.60 4.75
C GLU A 664 48.88 4.46 3.80
N PHE A 665 48.60 4.74 2.51
CA PHE A 665 48.07 3.75 1.56
C PHE A 665 49.10 3.24 0.54
N LYS A 666 48.89 2.03 -0.01
CA LYS A 666 49.69 1.39 -1.07
C LYS A 666 49.42 2.02 -2.45
N CYS A 667 49.60 3.33 -2.55
CA CYS A 667 49.56 4.10 -3.79
C CYS A 667 50.95 4.19 -4.48
N LYS A 668 50.95 4.70 -5.71
CA LYS A 668 52.13 5.07 -6.50
C LYS A 668 51.94 6.48 -7.10
N PRO A 669 52.26 7.57 -6.39
CA PRO A 669 51.89 8.95 -6.79
C PRO A 669 52.55 9.49 -8.07
N ARG A 670 53.42 8.70 -8.71
CA ARG A 670 54.08 9.03 -9.99
C ARG A 670 53.56 8.20 -11.17
N GLU A 671 52.64 7.28 -10.93
CA GLU A 671 51.92 6.54 -11.97
C GLU A 671 50.50 7.12 -12.12
N LYS A 672 49.91 6.96 -13.31
CA LYS A 672 48.56 7.44 -13.62
C LYS A 672 47.56 6.90 -12.60
N HIS A 673 46.62 7.73 -12.14
CA HIS A 673 45.61 7.37 -11.12
C HIS A 673 46.24 6.86 -9.80
N HIS A 674 47.44 7.34 -9.46
CA HIS A 674 48.26 6.88 -8.34
C HIS A 674 48.46 5.34 -8.32
N GLY A 675 48.42 4.69 -9.50
CA GLY A 675 48.58 3.24 -9.66
C GLY A 675 47.31 2.40 -9.46
N PHE A 676 46.16 3.00 -9.12
CA PHE A 676 44.89 2.29 -8.99
C PHE A 676 44.26 1.94 -10.35
N THR A 677 43.65 0.75 -10.41
CA THR A 677 43.12 0.13 -11.64
C THR A 677 41.63 0.36 -11.87
N SER A 678 40.91 0.79 -10.84
CA SER A 678 39.49 1.16 -10.86
C SER A 678 39.14 2.06 -9.66
N TRP A 679 37.93 2.64 -9.64
CA TRP A 679 37.44 3.38 -8.47
C TRP A 679 37.22 2.45 -7.26
N ASP A 680 36.75 1.23 -7.48
CA ASP A 680 36.56 0.21 -6.45
C ASP A 680 37.89 -0.23 -5.80
N ASP A 681 38.97 -0.31 -6.59
CA ASP A 681 40.35 -0.56 -6.14
C ASP A 681 40.90 0.59 -5.27
N PHE A 682 40.56 1.85 -5.61
CA PHE A 682 40.83 3.01 -4.76
C PHE A 682 39.96 3.07 -3.49
N PHE A 683 38.68 2.70 -3.60
CA PHE A 683 37.74 2.72 -2.47
C PHE A 683 38.07 1.63 -1.45
N THR A 684 38.49 0.45 -1.94
CA THR A 684 38.96 -0.69 -1.15
C THR A 684 40.50 -0.75 -1.03
N ARG A 685 41.18 0.40 -1.16
CA ARG A 685 42.65 0.57 -1.04
C ARG A 685 43.26 -0.11 0.21
N GLU A 686 44.53 -0.45 0.14
CA GLU A 686 45.27 -1.08 1.25
C GLU A 686 46.17 -0.10 2.00
N PHE A 687 46.26 -0.23 3.32
CA PHE A 687 47.32 0.42 4.11
C PHE A 687 48.70 -0.15 3.78
N ARG A 688 49.75 0.66 3.92
CA ARG A 688 51.14 0.17 3.92
C ARG A 688 51.41 -0.60 5.21
N ASN A 689 52.26 -1.63 5.10
CA ASN A 689 52.59 -2.51 6.22
C ASN A 689 53.20 -1.70 7.37
N GLY A 690 52.62 -1.79 8.57
CA GLY A 690 53.14 -1.16 9.79
C GLY A 690 52.65 0.26 10.09
N ILE A 691 51.82 0.88 9.25
CA ILE A 691 51.24 2.20 9.52
C ILE A 691 50.21 2.14 10.67
N HIS A 692 49.33 1.14 10.64
CA HIS A 692 48.39 0.83 11.72
C HIS A 692 48.86 -0.46 12.42
N PRO A 693 49.73 -0.38 13.44
CA PRO A 693 50.05 -1.53 14.28
C PRO A 693 48.81 -1.94 15.09
N VAL A 694 48.65 -3.25 15.32
CA VAL A 694 47.65 -3.76 16.27
C VAL A 694 48.09 -3.36 17.68
N GLU A 695 47.16 -2.82 18.47
CA GLU A 695 47.40 -2.48 19.88
C GLU A 695 47.57 -3.76 20.72
N SER A 696 48.53 -3.76 21.64
CA SER A 696 48.89 -4.92 22.50
C SER A 696 48.96 -6.27 21.76
N PRO A 697 49.80 -6.43 20.72
CA PRO A 697 49.77 -7.59 19.85
C PRO A 697 50.17 -8.87 20.59
N GLY A 698 49.22 -9.81 20.70
CA GLY A 698 49.37 -11.08 21.44
C GLY A 698 48.77 -11.07 22.85
N ASP A 699 48.14 -9.97 23.27
CA ASP A 699 47.30 -9.91 24.48
C ASP A 699 45.83 -10.12 24.11
N ASP A 700 45.34 -11.35 24.19
CA ASP A 700 43.94 -11.71 23.90
C ASP A 700 42.93 -11.11 24.93
N SER A 701 43.38 -10.33 25.93
CA SER A 701 42.48 -9.53 26.77
C SER A 701 42.12 -8.16 26.17
N VAL A 702 42.82 -7.73 25.12
CA VAL A 702 42.57 -6.48 24.39
C VAL A 702 41.77 -6.76 23.12
N VAL A 703 40.66 -6.03 22.95
CA VAL A 703 39.84 -6.07 21.72
C VAL A 703 40.26 -4.91 20.82
N ALA A 704 40.92 -5.21 19.71
CA ALA A 704 41.33 -4.22 18.72
C ALA A 704 40.12 -3.70 17.93
N ASN A 705 40.21 -2.48 17.39
CA ASN A 705 39.15 -1.97 16.52
C ASN A 705 39.18 -2.67 15.14
N ALA A 706 38.04 -3.20 14.70
CA ALA A 706 37.91 -3.96 13.46
C ALA A 706 38.03 -3.11 12.18
N CYS A 707 37.80 -1.79 12.26
CA CYS A 707 37.84 -0.91 11.09
C CYS A 707 38.02 0.57 11.46
N GLU A 708 38.35 1.42 10.49
CA GLU A 708 38.42 2.86 10.69
C GLU A 708 37.01 3.47 10.75
N SER A 709 36.43 3.49 11.96
CA SER A 709 35.07 3.96 12.20
C SER A 709 34.96 4.95 13.35
N VAL A 710 34.12 5.96 13.18
CA VAL A 710 33.66 6.82 14.28
C VAL A 710 32.72 6.01 15.17
N PRO A 711 32.93 5.93 16.50
CA PRO A 711 31.97 5.29 17.41
C PRO A 711 30.63 6.03 17.36
N TYR A 712 29.57 5.34 16.95
CA TYR A 712 28.21 5.88 16.87
C TYR A 712 27.40 5.58 18.13
N GLN A 713 27.42 4.31 18.57
CA GLN A 713 26.76 3.87 19.80
C GLN A 713 27.50 2.67 20.41
N ILE A 714 27.49 2.57 21.74
CA ILE A 714 27.94 1.38 22.48
C ILE A 714 26.81 1.02 23.46
N SER A 715 26.40 -0.24 23.46
CA SER A 715 25.33 -0.77 24.30
C SER A 715 25.81 -2.01 25.05
N THR A 716 25.71 -2.00 26.37
CA THR A 716 26.14 -3.10 27.27
C THR A 716 24.95 -3.82 27.89
N ALA A 717 25.15 -5.05 28.37
CA ALA A 717 24.12 -5.91 28.96
C ALA A 717 22.92 -6.18 28.02
N VAL A 718 23.22 -6.36 26.73
CA VAL A 718 22.25 -6.43 25.62
C VAL A 718 21.22 -7.55 25.78
N LYS A 719 19.93 -7.24 25.64
CA LYS A 719 18.81 -8.21 25.74
C LYS A 719 18.21 -8.54 24.37
N ASN A 720 17.45 -9.63 24.34
CA ASN A 720 16.70 -10.11 23.16
C ASN A 720 15.85 -9.01 22.45
N ARG A 721 15.31 -8.06 23.22
CA ARG A 721 14.44 -6.98 22.73
C ARG A 721 15.12 -5.62 22.62
N ASP A 722 16.43 -5.52 22.85
CA ASP A 722 17.13 -4.24 22.74
C ASP A 722 17.21 -3.82 21.27
N PHE A 723 16.74 -2.62 20.97
CA PHE A 723 16.67 -2.07 19.61
C PHE A 723 17.83 -1.12 19.32
N PHE A 724 18.65 -1.48 18.33
CA PHE A 724 19.74 -0.67 17.80
C PHE A 724 19.23 0.26 16.70
N TRP A 725 19.74 1.50 16.69
CA TRP A 725 19.35 2.51 15.72
C TRP A 725 20.29 2.50 14.50
N ILE A 726 19.78 2.01 13.38
CA ILE A 726 20.50 1.96 12.10
C ILE A 726 19.71 2.81 11.10
N LYS A 727 20.26 3.96 10.70
CA LYS A 727 19.65 4.91 9.74
C LYS A 727 18.20 5.27 10.08
N HIS A 728 17.96 5.69 11.32
CA HIS A 728 16.62 6.07 11.85
C HIS A 728 15.58 4.93 11.83
N GLN A 729 16.04 3.68 11.75
CA GLN A 729 15.23 2.48 11.92
C GLN A 729 15.77 1.60 13.05
N ARG A 730 14.89 0.75 13.59
CA ARG A 730 15.10 0.02 14.84
C ARG A 730 15.16 -1.48 14.58
N TYR A 731 16.28 -2.09 14.93
CA TYR A 731 16.54 -3.52 14.72
C TYR A 731 16.91 -4.19 16.04
N SER A 732 16.31 -5.31 16.39
CA SER A 732 16.74 -6.11 17.55
C SER A 732 17.97 -6.96 17.20
N LEU A 733 18.67 -7.48 18.21
CA LEU A 733 19.80 -8.38 17.99
C LEU A 733 19.39 -9.62 17.17
N ASP A 734 18.22 -10.20 17.46
CA ASP A 734 17.66 -11.32 16.71
C ASP A 734 17.43 -10.97 15.24
N PHE A 735 16.89 -9.78 14.94
CA PHE A 735 16.67 -9.33 13.56
C PHE A 735 18.00 -9.07 12.82
N ILE A 736 19.00 -8.49 13.48
CA ILE A 736 20.35 -8.30 12.91
C ILE A 736 21.01 -9.65 12.60
N LEU A 737 20.80 -10.66 13.45
CA LEU A 737 21.33 -12.01 13.29
C LEU A 737 20.36 -12.97 12.57
N ASN A 738 19.42 -12.45 11.77
CA ASN A 738 18.49 -13.20 10.92
C ASN A 738 17.72 -14.33 11.65
N MET A 739 17.26 -14.05 12.87
CA MET A 739 16.59 -14.99 13.77
C MET A 739 17.38 -16.28 14.09
N SER A 740 18.71 -16.25 13.90
CA SER A 740 19.61 -17.37 14.20
C SER A 740 19.63 -17.69 15.71
N ASP A 741 19.51 -18.97 16.07
CA ASP A 741 19.61 -19.45 17.47
C ASP A 741 20.89 -19.00 18.19
N LEU A 742 21.95 -18.69 17.44
CA LEU A 742 23.20 -18.12 17.97
C LEU A 742 23.02 -16.74 18.62
N ALA A 743 21.97 -15.96 18.31
CA ALA A 743 21.68 -14.67 18.94
C ALA A 743 21.63 -14.77 20.47
N LYS A 744 21.14 -15.91 20.97
CA LYS A 744 21.05 -16.25 22.40
C LYS A 744 22.40 -16.28 23.12
N GLN A 745 23.51 -16.47 22.41
CA GLN A 745 24.86 -16.45 22.97
C GLN A 745 25.40 -15.04 23.21
N PHE A 746 24.77 -14.02 22.59
CA PHE A 746 25.17 -12.62 22.69
C PHE A 746 24.29 -11.82 23.67
N TYR A 747 23.25 -12.43 24.25
CA TYR A 747 22.45 -11.81 25.32
C TYR A 747 23.30 -11.65 26.60
N GLY A 748 23.14 -10.52 27.29
CA GLY A 748 24.02 -10.05 28.36
C GLY A 748 25.34 -9.44 27.86
N GLY A 749 25.62 -9.52 26.56
CA GLY A 749 26.85 -9.03 25.94
C GLY A 749 26.88 -7.53 25.68
N THR A 750 27.84 -7.11 24.83
CA THR A 750 28.06 -5.72 24.43
C THR A 750 28.05 -5.61 22.91
N VAL A 751 27.34 -4.61 22.38
CA VAL A 751 27.34 -4.22 20.97
C VAL A 751 28.07 -2.89 20.81
N TYR A 752 29.02 -2.85 19.88
CA TYR A 752 29.70 -1.63 19.41
C TYR A 752 29.22 -1.34 17.98
N GLN A 753 28.76 -0.11 17.74
CA GLN A 753 28.31 0.35 16.43
C GLN A 753 29.25 1.47 15.95
N GLY A 754 30.04 1.18 14.91
CA GLY A 754 30.89 2.14 14.22
C GLY A 754 30.28 2.65 12.92
N TYR A 755 30.48 3.93 12.60
CA TYR A 755 30.15 4.54 11.31
C TYR A 755 31.42 4.78 10.48
N LEU A 756 31.39 4.37 9.20
CA LEU A 756 32.46 4.61 8.23
C LEU A 756 31.99 5.69 7.24
N SER A 757 32.82 6.71 7.02
CA SER A 757 32.59 7.73 5.98
C SER A 757 33.15 7.27 4.63
N ALA A 758 32.81 7.93 3.53
CA ALA A 758 33.35 7.61 2.21
C ALA A 758 34.86 7.90 2.04
N THR A 759 35.49 8.61 2.99
CA THR A 759 36.96 8.81 3.04
C THR A 759 37.65 7.82 3.97
N SER A 760 36.91 7.06 4.79
CA SER A 760 37.45 6.03 5.67
C SER A 760 38.00 4.82 4.90
N TYR A 761 38.78 3.99 5.58
CA TYR A 761 39.24 2.69 5.10
C TYR A 761 38.14 1.62 5.18
N HIS A 762 37.74 1.09 4.01
CA HIS A 762 36.56 0.22 3.87
C HIS A 762 36.83 -1.30 3.92
N ARG A 763 38.00 -1.77 4.39
CA ARG A 763 38.20 -3.20 4.72
C ARG A 763 38.08 -3.44 6.22
N TRP A 764 37.60 -4.63 6.58
CA TRP A 764 37.43 -5.05 7.96
C TRP A 764 38.51 -6.05 8.36
N HIS A 765 39.02 -5.91 9.58
CA HIS A 765 40.02 -6.79 10.21
C HIS A 765 39.42 -7.50 11.42
N SER A 766 40.04 -8.59 11.88
CA SER A 766 39.53 -9.29 13.07
C SER A 766 39.87 -8.47 14.33
N PRO A 767 38.89 -8.16 15.20
CA PRO A 767 39.13 -7.43 16.45
C PRO A 767 39.78 -8.29 17.54
N VAL A 768 39.76 -9.63 17.37
CA VAL A 768 40.32 -10.62 18.31
C VAL A 768 40.90 -11.82 17.56
N SER A 769 41.74 -12.61 18.23
CA SER A 769 42.15 -13.94 17.81
C SER A 769 40.94 -14.91 17.78
N GLY A 770 40.82 -15.76 16.75
CA GLY A 770 39.70 -16.70 16.69
C GLY A 770 39.66 -17.61 15.47
N THR A 771 38.68 -18.54 15.46
CA THR A 771 38.36 -19.41 14.32
C THR A 771 36.96 -19.07 13.81
N ILE A 772 36.78 -18.98 12.49
CA ILE A 772 35.49 -18.66 11.88
C ILE A 772 34.51 -19.83 12.10
N TYR A 773 33.47 -19.60 12.90
CA TYR A 773 32.47 -20.62 13.27
C TYR A 773 31.31 -20.70 12.26
N LYS A 774 30.79 -19.55 11.81
CA LYS A 774 29.70 -19.42 10.84
C LYS A 774 29.87 -18.13 10.04
N THR A 775 29.51 -18.15 8.77
CA THR A 775 29.32 -16.96 7.92
C THR A 775 27.93 -17.01 7.30
N GLU A 776 27.27 -15.86 7.18
CA GLU A 776 25.94 -15.74 6.57
C GLU A 776 25.83 -14.40 5.84
N LEU A 777 25.10 -14.37 4.73
CA LEU A 777 24.82 -13.16 3.96
C LEU A 777 23.31 -12.93 3.96
N VAL A 778 22.88 -11.84 4.61
CA VAL A 778 21.48 -11.50 4.81
C VAL A 778 21.08 -10.40 3.83
N ASP A 779 20.07 -10.65 2.99
CA ASP A 779 19.53 -9.66 2.06
C ASP A 779 18.53 -8.74 2.77
N GLY A 780 18.90 -7.45 2.90
CA GLY A 780 18.09 -6.40 3.53
C GLY A 780 17.52 -5.37 2.55
N CYS A 781 16.94 -4.29 3.10
CA CYS A 781 16.49 -3.15 2.29
C CYS A 781 17.68 -2.24 1.94
N TYR A 782 17.86 -1.92 0.67
CA TYR A 782 19.03 -1.14 0.20
C TYR A 782 18.88 0.37 0.42
N PHE A 783 17.62 0.84 0.48
CA PHE A 783 17.25 2.22 0.73
C PHE A 783 16.08 2.23 1.72
N SER A 784 16.08 3.12 2.70
CA SER A 784 14.93 3.34 3.59
C SER A 784 15.08 4.65 4.34
N ALA A 785 14.02 5.46 4.42
CA ALA A 785 13.95 6.65 5.27
C ALA A 785 12.53 6.82 5.80
N THR A 786 12.39 7.31 7.04
CA THR A 786 11.12 7.60 7.71
C THR A 786 10.80 9.09 7.66
N GLN A 787 9.54 9.44 7.94
CA GLN A 787 9.03 10.82 7.83
C GLN A 787 9.10 11.60 9.16
N ASP A 788 9.22 10.90 10.30
CA ASP A 788 9.35 11.48 11.64
C ASP A 788 10.79 12.00 11.86
N ILE A 789 11.07 13.19 11.29
CA ILE A 789 12.33 13.94 11.45
C ILE A 789 12.31 14.84 12.71
N GLN A 790 11.15 15.00 13.36
CA GLN A 790 10.93 16.07 14.35
C GLN A 790 11.40 15.76 15.78
N ASP A 791 11.62 14.49 16.15
CA ASP A 791 11.98 14.11 17.52
C ASP A 791 13.46 13.76 17.69
N ASN A 792 14.18 14.71 18.30
CA ASN A 792 15.52 14.61 18.89
C ASN A 792 16.73 14.60 17.90
N PRO A 793 17.95 14.81 18.40
CA PRO A 793 18.72 16.00 18.05
C PRO A 793 19.58 15.80 16.80
N ALA A 794 20.04 16.92 16.24
CA ALA A 794 21.18 16.92 15.32
C ALA A 794 22.39 16.18 15.95
N PRO A 795 23.26 15.53 15.16
CA PRO A 795 24.53 15.03 15.69
C PRO A 795 25.26 16.18 16.41
N PRO A 796 25.89 15.92 17.57
CA PRO A 796 26.59 16.96 18.29
C PRO A 796 27.66 17.58 17.38
N ASN A 797 27.65 18.91 17.25
CA ASN A 797 28.70 19.64 16.55
C ASN A 797 30.04 19.35 17.24
N ILE A 798 30.99 18.82 16.47
CA ILE A 798 32.42 18.67 16.80
C ILE A 798 33.19 19.37 15.69
#